data_AF-A0AB34KRM7-F1
#
_entry.id   AF-A0AB34KRM7-F1
#
_cell.length_a   1.000
_cell.length_b   1.000
_cell.length_c   1.000
_cell.angle_alpha   90.00
_cell.angle_beta   90.00
_cell.angle_gamma   90.00
#
_symmetry.space_group_name_H-M   'P 1'
#
loop_
_entity.id
_entity.type
_entity.pdbx_description
1 polymer ?
#
loop_
_entity_poly.entity_id
_entity_poly.type
_entity_poly.pdbx_seq_one_letter_code
_entity_poly.pdbx_strand_id
1 'polypeptide(L)'
;MEFEPPKSTHRRQRVARQSPPDESDFEGHSQGEGEDERSDHASADGSDSSESDAEDVHLSMTNGLAIMMKNAKVKGAKSSSVTKPSASGPRGLSKTGKKTGKATAEGMSKIYKRGKGKPKGLDTSLPPLSDINCIFRDITAQALTMGLREALASFPQPLRVATMCSGTESPLLALEMVQDALQSAGAPELKIDHLFSAEIVPYKQAYIERNFNPPIIFRDISEITEAVNNEVPTATTVYGAKLPIPGNVHILIAGTSCVDFSKLNNSRKSLDQDEGGESSSTWFGVLSYVKAFRPAVVIIENVVSSPWDMMIECYRDIGYEVGGVILDTKDFYLPHTRRRGYLVCFDKSKAADASSTKGMGAKWQSTMADFRRYASSPVTDFMLPNDKVRTQNHDSLEDFTREYNWEKCELRHIQYRQKHRLGNARPLTFWSESGTMNIPENGIPSWYRKQVERVRDHMDISLLRKATIFDVRHKTRVWDVSQNIDVFEDNTHFGIAPCVTPSGMFFASDAGRSLSSEELLGLQGLPLNKISFTTETGPEIQSLAGNAMSTTSVGSAILAAIMCGQTVLKGQGSYATNDRATPGTTRTAITETLTEPVHTPEMNNDIPSAGLMTCAAMSARRCLCESTNGLSQKPIQKCQECGHSTCVSCGGNPAHNYQLCPSPRGSPVEFEQRLRSILPLCLSFNSDSTVSCVSGEGSYADAAREALSSTFRFSQLRRTHLWRAIFRAPSARLELVLGDEQAYWQVFALPDDSLPVNSKIRAILEQPIAVGRCSTTLFDGIEWKIRNHTAESFKLAIEGDGQRITSWLARIELPDYRDQKVWSVLNVKCPTEVHDKVGYNLSGSYQALPQCGTAGDSLYKEAG
;
A
#
# COMPACT_ATOMS: atom_id res chain seq x y z
N MET A 1 3.88 -61.89 -45.68
CA MET A 1 2.57 -61.70 -46.34
C MET A 1 1.87 -60.59 -45.57
N GLU A 2 2.29 -59.34 -45.74
CA GLU A 2 1.90 -58.44 -46.84
C GLU A 2 0.38 -58.35 -47.00
N PHE A 3 -0.17 -57.18 -46.68
CA PHE A 3 -1.18 -56.48 -47.49
C PHE A 3 -1.27 -55.02 -46.99
N GLU A 4 -0.56 -54.11 -47.68
CA GLU A 4 -1.00 -52.71 -47.91
C GLU A 4 -2.19 -52.73 -48.90
N PRO A 5 -3.07 -51.70 -49.07
CA PRO A 5 -2.81 -50.23 -49.11
C PRO A 5 -4.04 -49.39 -48.58
N PRO A 6 -4.38 -48.11 -48.96
CA PRO A 6 -3.67 -47.07 -49.74
C PRO A 6 -3.64 -45.65 -49.10
N LYS A 7 -2.79 -44.79 -49.68
CA LYS A 7 -2.77 -43.33 -49.53
C LYS A 7 -3.95 -42.69 -50.26
N SER A 8 -4.64 -41.72 -49.64
CA SER A 8 -5.31 -40.65 -50.37
C SER A 8 -5.34 -39.33 -49.57
N THR A 9 -5.06 -38.26 -50.29
CA THR A 9 -4.96 -36.86 -49.87
C THR A 9 -6.34 -36.22 -49.83
N HIS A 10 -6.76 -35.66 -48.69
CA HIS A 10 -7.75 -34.57 -48.66
C HIS A 10 -7.47 -33.60 -47.50
N ARG A 11 -6.92 -32.45 -47.86
CA ARG A 11 -6.81 -31.24 -47.04
C ARG A 11 -8.20 -30.64 -46.86
N ARG A 12 -8.84 -30.83 -45.71
CA ARG A 12 -10.04 -30.06 -45.32
C ARG A 12 -9.59 -28.75 -44.69
N GLN A 13 -9.83 -27.65 -45.38
CA GLN A 13 -9.81 -26.29 -44.83
C GLN A 13 -10.79 -26.23 -43.63
N ARG A 14 -10.27 -25.90 -42.45
CA ARG A 14 -11.10 -25.43 -41.33
C ARG A 14 -11.12 -23.91 -41.41
N VAL A 15 -12.31 -23.39 -41.65
CA VAL A 15 -12.68 -21.97 -41.65
C VAL A 15 -12.38 -21.40 -40.27
N ALA A 16 -11.50 -20.38 -40.21
CA ALA A 16 -11.29 -19.56 -39.03
C ALA A 16 -12.54 -18.70 -38.81
N ARG A 17 -13.16 -18.80 -37.63
CA ARG A 17 -14.11 -17.79 -37.15
C ARG A 17 -13.30 -16.55 -36.81
N GLN A 18 -13.45 -15.51 -37.62
CA GLN A 18 -12.99 -14.16 -37.30
C GLN A 18 -13.72 -13.68 -36.03
N SER A 19 -12.94 -13.31 -35.02
CA SER A 19 -13.41 -12.46 -33.93
C SER A 19 -13.36 -11.00 -34.44
N PRO A 20 -14.31 -10.12 -34.04
CA PRO A 20 -14.32 -8.74 -34.51
C PRO A 20 -13.09 -7.96 -34.00
N PRO A 21 -12.64 -6.94 -34.74
CA PRO A 21 -11.46 -6.16 -34.38
C PRO A 21 -11.74 -5.25 -33.18
N ASP A 22 -10.80 -5.21 -32.24
CA ASP A 22 -10.67 -4.16 -31.22
C ASP A 22 -10.40 -2.83 -31.93
N GLU A 23 -11.38 -1.93 -31.93
CA GLU A 23 -11.20 -0.53 -32.30
C GLU A 23 -10.58 0.23 -31.11
N SER A 24 -9.26 0.31 -31.09
CA SER A 24 -8.53 1.31 -30.29
C SER A 24 -7.34 1.88 -31.06
N ASP A 25 -7.59 2.32 -32.30
CA ASP A 25 -6.69 3.19 -33.05
C ASP A 25 -7.43 4.51 -33.30
N PHE A 26 -6.94 5.60 -32.70
CA PHE A 26 -7.26 6.94 -33.17
C PHE A 26 -5.98 7.70 -33.42
N GLU A 27 -5.53 7.63 -34.67
CA GLU A 27 -4.47 8.43 -35.24
C GLU A 27 -4.93 9.88 -35.42
N GLY A 28 -4.20 10.82 -34.82
CA GLY A 28 -4.25 12.23 -35.20
C GLY A 28 -3.18 12.51 -36.25
N HIS A 29 -3.52 12.38 -37.54
CA HIS A 29 -2.69 12.86 -38.63
C HIS A 29 -2.75 14.38 -38.75
N SER A 30 -1.60 15.05 -38.65
CA SER A 30 -1.32 16.28 -39.40
C SER A 30 0.07 16.17 -39.99
N GLN A 31 0.13 16.00 -41.31
CA GLN A 31 1.36 16.03 -42.09
C GLN A 31 1.96 17.44 -42.10
N GLY A 32 3.25 17.53 -41.85
CA GLY A 32 4.08 18.72 -42.04
C GLY A 32 5.52 18.25 -42.18
N GLU A 33 6.09 18.46 -43.36
CA GLU A 33 7.38 17.97 -43.82
C GLU A 33 8.55 18.52 -42.98
N GLY A 34 9.65 17.76 -42.97
CA GLY A 34 10.78 17.95 -42.07
C GLY A 34 11.62 19.18 -42.33
N GLU A 35 12.37 19.56 -41.28
CA GLU A 35 13.67 20.21 -41.40
C GLU A 35 14.46 19.96 -40.11
N ASP A 36 15.71 19.56 -40.29
CA ASP A 36 16.72 19.37 -39.27
C ASP A 36 17.03 20.68 -38.54
N GLU A 37 16.74 20.76 -37.23
CA GLU A 37 17.41 21.74 -36.37
C GLU A 37 17.89 21.10 -35.05
N ARG A 38 19.21 21.14 -34.89
CA ARG A 38 19.93 20.95 -33.63
C ARG A 38 19.29 21.84 -32.55
N SER A 39 18.92 21.26 -31.41
CA SER A 39 18.61 22.05 -30.22
C SER A 39 19.42 21.59 -29.02
N ASP A 40 20.08 22.58 -28.43
CA ASP A 40 20.95 22.50 -27.29
C ASP A 40 20.22 22.10 -26.00
N HIS A 41 21.02 21.51 -25.10
CA HIS A 41 20.81 21.27 -23.68
C HIS A 41 19.63 21.96 -22.96
N ALA A 42 18.85 21.14 -22.24
CA ALA A 42 18.29 21.49 -20.94
C ALA A 42 18.17 20.24 -20.06
N SER A 43 19.13 20.05 -19.15
CA SER A 43 19.07 19.08 -18.06
C SER A 43 17.82 19.35 -17.21
N ALA A 44 16.88 18.41 -17.18
CA ALA A 44 15.74 18.47 -16.29
C ALA A 44 16.16 17.98 -14.90
N ASP A 45 16.36 18.93 -13.98
CA ASP A 45 16.45 18.67 -12.55
C ASP A 45 15.13 18.05 -12.07
N GLY A 46 15.09 16.72 -12.08
CA GLY A 46 14.01 15.86 -11.61
C GLY A 46 14.16 15.43 -10.14
N SER A 47 14.86 16.21 -9.32
CA SER A 47 14.80 16.07 -7.86
C SER A 47 14.00 17.24 -7.30
N ASP A 48 12.93 16.94 -6.57
CA ASP A 48 12.43 17.87 -5.55
C ASP A 48 13.63 18.03 -4.60
N SER A 49 14.36 19.13 -4.74
CA SER A 49 15.50 19.46 -3.89
C SER A 49 14.97 19.61 -2.48
N SER A 50 14.98 18.50 -1.73
CA SER A 50 15.21 18.58 -0.31
C SER A 50 16.51 19.35 -0.16
N GLU A 51 16.44 20.54 0.44
CA GLU A 51 17.61 21.16 1.03
C GLU A 51 18.36 20.07 1.79
N SER A 52 19.58 19.80 1.33
CA SER A 52 20.46 18.82 1.92
C SER A 52 21.01 19.39 3.22
N ASP A 53 20.19 19.37 4.26
CA ASP A 53 20.71 19.41 5.62
C ASP A 53 21.13 17.98 5.96
N ALA A 54 22.44 17.76 5.87
CA ALA A 54 23.09 16.62 6.47
C ALA A 54 22.85 16.71 7.98
N GLU A 55 21.90 15.94 8.50
CA GLU A 55 21.83 15.62 9.92
C GLU A 55 21.88 14.11 10.11
N ASP A 56 22.82 13.75 10.98
CA ASP A 56 23.14 12.41 11.43
C ASP A 56 21.89 11.69 11.96
N VAL A 57 21.62 10.51 11.40
CA VAL A 57 20.71 9.55 12.02
C VAL A 57 21.42 9.00 13.26
N HIS A 58 21.19 9.64 14.40
CA HIS A 58 21.61 9.12 15.70
C HIS A 58 20.68 7.97 16.11
N LEU A 59 20.83 6.82 15.46
CA LEU A 59 20.42 5.54 16.03
C LEU A 59 21.45 5.19 17.11
N SER A 60 20.98 5.18 18.36
CA SER A 60 21.72 4.70 19.52
C SER A 60 22.15 3.23 19.29
N MET A 61 23.33 3.04 18.71
CA MET A 61 24.12 1.83 18.86
C MET A 61 25.44 2.23 19.52
N THR A 62 25.64 1.70 20.71
CA THR A 62 26.83 1.87 21.53
C THR A 62 28.07 1.32 20.83
N ASN A 63 29.04 2.22 20.59
CA ASN A 63 30.50 2.07 20.40
C ASN A 63 31.08 0.86 19.61
N GLY A 64 31.81 1.18 18.53
CA GLY A 64 33.06 0.48 18.20
C GLY A 64 33.51 0.46 16.73
N LEU A 65 33.96 1.60 16.17
CA LEU A 65 35.18 1.85 15.37
C LEU A 65 34.96 3.02 14.38
N ALA A 66 35.50 4.20 14.72
CA ALA A 66 35.56 5.35 13.83
C ALA A 66 36.98 5.49 13.26
N ILE A 67 37.12 5.41 11.94
CA ILE A 67 38.33 5.85 11.23
C ILE A 67 37.99 7.15 10.51
N MET A 68 38.68 8.23 10.89
CA MET A 68 38.51 9.60 10.41
C MET A 68 38.96 9.74 8.95
N MET A 69 38.17 10.47 8.14
CA MET A 69 38.68 11.20 6.98
C MET A 69 38.36 12.69 7.13
N LYS A 70 39.41 13.50 7.36
CA LYS A 70 39.39 14.95 7.20
C LYS A 70 39.79 15.27 5.78
N ASN A 71 38.98 16.05 5.04
CA ASN A 71 39.44 16.68 3.80
C ASN A 71 39.29 18.21 3.89
N ALA A 72 40.40 18.87 3.56
CA ALA A 72 40.61 20.31 3.62
C ALA A 72 39.91 21.03 2.46
N LYS A 73 39.33 22.19 2.74
CA LYS A 73 38.77 23.13 1.76
C LYS A 73 39.91 23.91 1.09
N VAL A 74 40.05 23.79 -0.23
CA VAL A 74 40.81 24.74 -1.07
C VAL A 74 39.81 25.70 -1.73
N LYS A 75 40.04 27.01 -1.54
CA LYS A 75 39.28 28.11 -2.16
C LYS A 75 39.85 28.41 -3.54
N GLY A 76 39.00 28.43 -4.58
CA GLY A 76 39.31 28.93 -5.92
C GLY A 76 38.43 30.12 -6.28
N ALA A 77 39.03 31.13 -6.90
CA ALA A 77 38.56 32.52 -7.01
C ALA A 77 37.44 32.77 -8.04
N LYS A 78 36.67 33.85 -7.81
CA LYS A 78 35.72 34.46 -8.75
C LYS A 78 36.47 35.32 -9.78
N SER A 79 36.11 35.22 -11.06
CA SER A 79 36.41 36.25 -12.07
C SER A 79 35.13 36.81 -12.67
N SER A 80 35.02 38.13 -12.61
CA SER A 80 34.02 39.01 -13.18
C SER A 80 34.26 39.28 -14.68
N SER A 81 33.19 39.36 -15.49
CA SER A 81 33.16 40.21 -16.68
C SER A 81 31.73 40.68 -16.98
N VAL A 82 31.45 41.97 -16.75
CA VAL A 82 31.35 43.08 -17.74
C VAL A 82 29.94 43.23 -18.34
N THR A 83 29.23 44.22 -17.82
CA THR A 83 27.98 44.83 -18.30
C THR A 83 28.29 46.05 -19.17
N LYS A 84 27.53 46.27 -20.27
CA LYS A 84 27.31 47.56 -20.95
C LYS A 84 26.31 47.41 -22.13
N PRO A 85 25.67 48.48 -22.64
CA PRO A 85 24.55 49.19 -22.03
C PRO A 85 23.31 49.27 -22.96
N SER A 86 22.19 49.69 -22.37
CA SER A 86 20.89 49.96 -23.01
C SER A 86 20.91 51.12 -24.02
N ALA A 87 20.21 50.95 -25.15
CA ALA A 87 19.78 52.04 -26.02
C ALA A 87 18.25 52.08 -26.10
N SER A 88 17.70 53.29 -26.04
CA SER A 88 16.29 53.62 -25.83
C SER A 88 15.60 54.18 -27.08
N GLY A 89 14.35 53.77 -27.33
CA GLY A 89 13.31 54.53 -28.04
C GLY A 89 12.49 53.71 -29.06
N PRO A 90 11.25 54.10 -29.45
CA PRO A 90 10.22 54.86 -28.73
C PRO A 90 8.88 54.08 -28.57
N ARG A 91 7.97 54.65 -27.77
CA ARG A 91 6.65 54.13 -27.37
C ARG A 91 5.72 53.85 -28.56
N GLY A 92 5.08 52.68 -28.55
CA GLY A 92 3.90 52.33 -29.37
C GLY A 92 2.79 51.76 -28.48
N LEU A 93 1.55 52.16 -28.74
CA LEU A 93 0.36 51.92 -27.92
C LEU A 93 -0.15 50.47 -27.91
N SER A 94 -0.67 50.09 -26.73
CA SER A 94 -1.67 49.07 -26.39
C SER A 94 -1.92 47.89 -27.34
N LYS A 95 -1.65 46.68 -26.84
CA LYS A 95 -2.55 45.54 -26.95
C LYS A 95 -2.70 44.90 -25.57
N THR A 96 -3.93 44.80 -25.11
CA THR A 96 -4.35 44.06 -23.91
C THR A 96 -3.90 42.60 -24.03
N GLY A 97 -2.86 42.22 -23.28
CA GLY A 97 -2.37 40.85 -23.24
C GLY A 97 -3.35 39.96 -22.46
N LYS A 98 -3.89 38.94 -23.14
CA LYS A 98 -4.45 37.73 -22.50
C LYS A 98 -3.39 37.17 -21.54
N LYS A 99 -3.70 37.08 -20.25
CA LYS A 99 -2.86 36.36 -19.28
C LYS A 99 -2.99 34.86 -19.56
N THR A 100 -2.01 34.27 -20.23
CA THR A 100 -1.81 32.82 -20.17
C THR A 100 -1.39 32.48 -18.74
N GLY A 101 -2.29 31.86 -17.98
CA GLY A 101 -2.11 31.61 -16.55
C GLY A 101 -0.97 30.63 -16.30
N LYS A 102 0.11 31.07 -15.63
CA LYS A 102 1.10 30.14 -15.08
C LYS A 102 0.46 29.29 -13.98
N ALA A 103 0.72 27.98 -13.99
CA ALA A 103 0.31 27.06 -12.93
C ALA A 103 0.89 27.50 -11.57
N THR A 104 0.06 28.15 -10.76
CA THR A 104 0.40 28.72 -9.45
C THR A 104 -0.60 28.23 -8.40
N ALA A 105 -0.13 28.11 -7.17
CA ALA A 105 -0.88 27.59 -6.03
C ALA A 105 -0.55 28.37 -4.75
N GLU A 106 -0.40 29.69 -4.89
CA GLU A 106 -0.09 30.61 -3.79
C GLU A 106 -1.29 30.78 -2.85
N GLY A 107 -2.51 30.72 -3.37
CA GLY A 107 -3.77 30.76 -2.63
C GLY A 107 -4.11 29.47 -1.88
N MET A 108 -3.32 28.41 -2.06
CA MET A 108 -3.52 27.11 -1.40
C MET A 108 -2.70 27.01 -0.10
N SER A 109 -3.34 26.63 1.00
CA SER A 109 -2.67 26.37 2.27
C SER A 109 -1.91 25.03 2.23
N LYS A 110 -0.58 25.07 2.33
CA LYS A 110 0.29 23.89 2.23
C LYS A 110 0.37 23.17 3.57
N ILE A 111 -0.67 22.43 3.92
CA ILE A 111 -0.77 21.75 5.22
C ILE A 111 0.17 20.54 5.35
N TYR A 112 0.69 19.98 4.24
CA TYR A 112 1.74 18.94 4.30
C TYR A 112 3.09 19.43 4.85
N LYS A 113 3.33 20.74 4.92
CA LYS A 113 4.57 21.28 5.49
C LYS A 113 4.54 21.05 7.00
N ARG A 114 5.44 20.17 7.47
CA ARG A 114 5.55 19.80 8.88
C ARG A 114 6.44 20.84 9.62
N GLY A 115 6.07 21.18 10.85
CA GLY A 115 6.91 22.02 11.72
C GLY A 115 8.18 21.30 12.18
N LYS A 116 9.14 22.04 12.74
CA LYS A 116 10.38 21.45 13.31
C LYS A 116 10.02 20.41 14.37
N GLY A 117 10.73 19.27 14.36
CA GLY A 117 10.54 18.18 15.33
C GLY A 117 9.37 17.23 15.05
N LYS A 118 8.58 17.45 13.99
CA LYS A 118 7.57 16.47 13.55
C LYS A 118 8.23 15.33 12.76
N PRO A 119 7.75 14.08 12.85
CA PRO A 119 8.29 12.97 12.06
C PRO A 119 8.19 13.32 10.58
N LYS A 120 9.02 12.74 9.71
CA LYS A 120 8.89 12.85 8.23
C LYS A 120 8.34 11.57 7.58
N GLY A 121 8.50 10.43 8.26
CA GLY A 121 7.89 9.14 7.92
C GLY A 121 6.69 8.86 8.81
N LEU A 122 6.62 7.63 9.33
CA LEU A 122 5.64 7.21 10.33
C LEU A 122 5.78 7.98 11.64
N ASP A 123 4.65 8.25 12.30
CA ASP A 123 4.63 8.78 13.66
C ASP A 123 4.50 7.64 14.67
N THR A 124 5.63 7.29 15.29
CA THR A 124 5.68 6.20 16.26
C THR A 124 5.17 6.59 17.64
N SER A 125 4.88 7.88 17.88
CA SER A 125 4.28 8.36 19.12
C SER A 125 2.75 8.20 19.15
N LEU A 126 2.15 7.81 18.03
CA LEU A 126 0.72 7.52 17.91
C LEU A 126 0.46 6.01 18.04
N PRO A 127 -0.76 5.60 18.41
CA PRO A 127 -1.16 4.20 18.35
C PRO A 127 -1.19 3.68 16.90
N PRO A 128 -0.78 2.42 16.65
CA PRO A 128 -0.82 1.83 15.31
C PRO A 128 -2.25 1.77 14.80
N LEU A 129 -2.45 2.10 13.53
CA LEU A 129 -3.78 2.19 12.94
C LEU A 129 -3.70 1.89 11.44
N SER A 130 -4.04 0.65 11.07
CA SER A 130 -3.99 0.15 9.68
C SER A 130 -5.31 -0.38 9.14
N ASP A 131 -6.25 -0.78 10.02
CA ASP A 131 -7.59 -1.20 9.58
C ASP A 131 -8.41 0.01 9.14
N ILE A 132 -8.96 -0.05 7.93
CA ILE A 132 -9.69 1.05 7.30
C ILE A 132 -10.94 1.43 8.11
N ASN A 133 -11.66 0.47 8.69
CA ASN A 133 -12.84 0.78 9.51
C ASN A 133 -12.43 1.47 10.82
N CYS A 134 -11.35 1.00 11.47
CA CYS A 134 -10.78 1.67 12.63
C CYS A 134 -10.32 3.11 12.31
N ILE A 135 -9.71 3.33 11.15
CA ILE A 135 -9.32 4.67 10.67
C ILE A 135 -10.55 5.58 10.59
N PHE A 136 -11.64 5.12 9.97
CA PHE A 136 -12.85 5.93 9.85
C PHE A 136 -13.60 6.13 11.16
N ARG A 137 -13.52 5.20 12.11
CA ARG A 137 -13.98 5.43 13.48
C ARG A 137 -13.22 6.57 14.14
N ASP A 138 -11.89 6.62 14.00
CA ASP A 138 -11.06 7.69 14.55
C ASP A 138 -11.33 9.04 13.87
N ILE A 139 -11.41 9.08 12.53
CA ILE A 139 -11.79 10.29 11.76
C ILE A 139 -13.16 10.82 12.22
N THR A 140 -14.15 9.92 12.37
CA THR A 140 -15.51 10.31 12.77
C THR A 140 -15.55 10.77 14.22
N ALA A 141 -14.84 10.10 15.13
CA ALA A 141 -14.71 10.53 16.52
C ALA A 141 -14.09 11.94 16.60
N GLN A 142 -13.02 12.19 15.85
CA GLN A 142 -12.41 13.52 15.76
C GLN A 142 -13.40 14.55 15.23
N ALA A 143 -14.16 14.24 14.17
CA ALA A 143 -15.20 15.13 13.65
C ALA A 143 -16.30 15.45 14.67
N LEU A 144 -16.71 14.46 15.48
CA LEU A 144 -17.68 14.68 16.57
C LEU A 144 -17.15 15.67 17.61
N THR A 145 -15.86 15.63 17.95
CA THR A 145 -15.25 16.65 18.84
C THR A 145 -15.21 18.06 18.23
N MET A 146 -15.23 18.16 16.90
CA MET A 146 -15.19 19.41 16.15
C MET A 146 -16.59 19.97 15.80
N GLY A 147 -17.65 19.36 16.32
CA GLY A 147 -19.02 19.86 16.16
C GLY A 147 -19.83 19.21 15.04
N LEU A 148 -19.46 17.99 14.61
CA LEU A 148 -20.23 17.24 13.61
C LEU A 148 -21.65 16.95 14.10
N ARG A 149 -21.87 16.71 15.39
CA ARG A 149 -23.21 16.40 15.94
C ARG A 149 -24.19 17.55 15.71
N GLU A 150 -23.74 18.77 16.01
CA GLU A 150 -24.49 20.00 15.84
C GLU A 150 -24.71 20.28 14.36
N ALA A 151 -23.68 20.06 13.53
CA ALA A 151 -23.81 20.17 12.08
C ALA A 151 -24.91 19.24 11.57
N LEU A 152 -24.88 17.97 12.01
CA LEU A 152 -25.80 16.93 11.55
C LEU A 152 -27.25 17.16 11.99
N ALA A 153 -27.46 17.71 13.18
CA ALA A 153 -28.79 18.07 13.67
C ALA A 153 -29.42 19.24 12.90
N SER A 154 -28.60 19.98 12.15
CA SER A 154 -28.98 21.29 11.65
C SER A 154 -29.22 21.35 10.14
N PHE A 155 -28.88 20.30 9.39
CA PHE A 155 -29.02 20.26 7.93
C PHE A 155 -30.24 19.44 7.49
N PRO A 156 -30.83 19.75 6.31
CA PRO A 156 -31.94 18.97 5.76
C PRO A 156 -31.45 17.57 5.36
N GLN A 157 -32.10 16.56 5.92
CA GLN A 157 -31.84 15.16 5.60
C GLN A 157 -32.84 14.68 4.54
N PRO A 158 -32.43 13.86 3.55
CA PRO A 158 -31.07 13.35 3.32
C PRO A 158 -30.11 14.38 2.68
N LEU A 159 -28.80 14.19 2.87
CA LEU A 159 -27.75 14.95 2.19
C LEU A 159 -27.65 14.53 0.72
N ARG A 160 -27.92 15.45 -0.19
CA ARG A 160 -27.99 15.18 -1.63
C ARG A 160 -26.63 15.41 -2.28
N VAL A 161 -26.02 14.33 -2.75
CA VAL A 161 -24.63 14.31 -3.24
C VAL A 161 -24.61 13.95 -4.72
N ALA A 162 -23.73 14.58 -5.48
CA ALA A 162 -23.40 14.17 -6.84
C ALA A 162 -21.88 14.13 -7.03
N THR A 163 -21.42 13.22 -7.88
CA THR A 163 -19.99 13.08 -8.20
C THR A 163 -19.74 13.23 -9.69
N MET A 164 -18.60 13.84 -10.05
CA MET A 164 -18.15 14.01 -11.43
C MET A 164 -16.69 13.60 -11.57
N CYS A 165 -16.36 12.92 -12.68
CA CYS A 165 -15.13 12.13 -12.80
C CYS A 165 -15.04 11.10 -11.66
N SER A 166 -16.14 10.37 -11.48
CA SER A 166 -16.47 9.63 -10.26
C SER A 166 -15.48 8.50 -9.93
N GLY A 167 -14.87 7.86 -10.94
CA GLY A 167 -13.84 6.84 -10.74
C GLY A 167 -14.28 5.69 -9.83
N THR A 168 -13.70 5.62 -8.63
CA THR A 168 -14.00 4.61 -7.62
C THR A 168 -15.13 5.00 -6.66
N GLU A 169 -15.74 6.16 -6.82
CA GLU A 169 -16.72 6.71 -5.86
C GLU A 169 -16.16 6.78 -4.43
N SER A 170 -14.86 7.07 -4.32
CA SER A 170 -14.18 7.26 -3.03
C SER A 170 -14.91 8.24 -2.08
N PRO A 171 -15.55 9.33 -2.56
CA PRO A 171 -16.39 10.18 -1.70
C PRO A 171 -17.55 9.44 -1.03
N LEU A 172 -18.26 8.57 -1.77
CA LEU A 172 -19.41 7.83 -1.26
C LEU A 172 -18.97 6.69 -0.33
N LEU A 173 -17.87 5.99 -0.65
CA LEU A 173 -17.28 4.99 0.27
C LEU A 173 -16.86 5.63 1.59
N ALA A 174 -16.26 6.83 1.54
CA ALA A 174 -15.89 7.57 2.74
C ALA A 174 -17.13 7.92 3.58
N LEU A 175 -18.21 8.39 2.94
CA LEU A 175 -19.47 8.68 3.62
C LEU A 175 -20.12 7.42 4.23
N GLU A 176 -20.08 6.29 3.53
CA GLU A 176 -20.59 5.01 4.04
C GLU A 176 -19.82 4.54 5.28
N MET A 177 -18.48 4.65 5.28
CA MET A 177 -17.67 4.32 6.46
C MET A 177 -17.90 5.30 7.62
N VAL A 178 -18.20 6.56 7.34
CA VAL A 178 -18.64 7.54 8.36
C VAL A 178 -20.01 7.14 8.93
N GLN A 179 -20.97 6.70 8.11
CA GLN A 179 -22.28 6.23 8.57
C GLN A 179 -22.13 5.07 9.56
N ASP A 180 -21.32 4.06 9.24
CA ASP A 180 -21.04 2.94 10.12
C ASP A 180 -20.41 3.38 11.46
N ALA A 181 -19.48 4.34 11.40
CA ALA A 181 -18.82 4.89 12.57
C ALA A 181 -19.79 5.72 13.45
N LEU A 182 -20.65 6.54 12.85
CA LEU A 182 -21.69 7.31 13.55
C LEU A 182 -22.69 6.36 14.24
N GLN A 183 -23.13 5.30 13.56
CA GLN A 183 -24.01 4.29 14.12
C GLN A 183 -23.35 3.62 15.34
N SER A 184 -22.10 3.21 15.19
CA SER A 184 -21.33 2.59 16.28
C SER A 184 -21.13 3.52 17.49
N ALA A 185 -21.10 4.84 17.26
CA ALA A 185 -20.94 5.86 18.30
C ALA A 185 -22.27 6.36 18.90
N GLY A 186 -23.43 5.85 18.46
CA GLY A 186 -24.74 6.38 18.89
C GLY A 186 -24.93 7.86 18.55
N ALA A 187 -24.32 8.32 17.46
CA ALA A 187 -24.44 9.69 16.95
C ALA A 187 -25.62 9.82 15.97
N PRO A 188 -26.08 11.04 15.65
CA PRO A 188 -27.14 11.24 14.67
C PRO A 188 -26.79 10.61 13.33
N GLU A 189 -27.78 9.96 12.71
CA GLU A 189 -27.62 9.32 11.42
C GLU A 189 -27.35 10.37 10.32
N LEU A 190 -26.39 10.09 9.44
CA LEU A 190 -26.16 10.84 8.20
C LEU A 190 -26.82 10.07 7.07
N LYS A 191 -27.93 10.56 6.51
CA LYS A 191 -28.58 9.92 5.35
C LYS A 191 -28.04 10.54 4.07
N ILE A 192 -27.65 9.72 3.11
CA ILE A 192 -27.12 10.15 1.82
C ILE A 192 -28.14 9.82 0.72
N ASP A 193 -28.43 10.81 -0.11
CA ASP A 193 -29.20 10.67 -1.35
C ASP A 193 -28.25 10.95 -2.52
N HIS A 194 -27.79 9.88 -3.18
CA HIS A 194 -26.89 9.98 -4.31
C HIS A 194 -27.68 10.25 -5.58
N LEU A 195 -27.49 11.42 -6.19
CA LEU A 195 -28.31 11.88 -7.32
C LEU A 195 -27.80 11.38 -8.67
N PHE A 196 -26.50 11.53 -8.92
CA PHE A 196 -25.87 11.04 -10.13
C PHE A 196 -24.37 10.93 -9.98
N SER A 197 -23.79 10.04 -10.78
CA SER A 197 -22.37 9.95 -11.10
C SER A 197 -22.12 10.44 -12.51
N ALA A 198 -20.89 10.86 -12.81
CA ALA A 198 -20.48 11.10 -14.18
C ALA A 198 -19.06 10.60 -14.43
N GLU A 199 -18.91 9.69 -15.38
CA GLU A 199 -17.67 8.97 -15.65
C GLU A 199 -17.62 8.58 -17.13
N ILE A 200 -16.47 8.77 -17.78
CA ILE A 200 -16.30 8.54 -19.21
C ILE A 200 -15.78 7.14 -19.54
N VAL A 201 -15.08 6.51 -18.59
CA VAL A 201 -14.43 5.22 -18.83
C VAL A 201 -15.41 4.05 -18.59
N PRO A 202 -15.71 3.21 -19.61
CA PRO A 202 -16.76 2.20 -19.51
C PRO A 202 -16.62 1.20 -18.36
N TYR A 203 -15.44 0.64 -18.10
CA TYR A 203 -15.28 -0.31 -17.00
C TYR A 203 -15.45 0.36 -15.61
N LYS A 204 -15.16 1.67 -15.51
CA LYS A 204 -15.42 2.44 -14.29
C LYS A 204 -16.92 2.72 -14.13
N GLN A 205 -17.63 2.98 -15.22
CA GLN A 205 -19.11 3.08 -15.21
C GLN A 205 -19.74 1.75 -14.72
N ALA A 206 -19.26 0.60 -15.21
CA ALA A 206 -19.72 -0.71 -14.76
C ALA A 206 -19.41 -0.96 -13.27
N TYR A 207 -18.22 -0.54 -12.82
CA TYR A 207 -17.85 -0.56 -11.40
C TYR A 207 -18.81 0.28 -10.54
N ILE A 208 -19.16 1.50 -10.99
CA ILE A 208 -20.07 2.41 -10.29
C ILE A 208 -21.48 1.80 -10.21
N GLU A 209 -22.02 1.33 -11.33
CA GLU A 209 -23.34 0.69 -11.38
C GLU A 209 -23.43 -0.48 -10.40
N ARG A 210 -22.42 -1.36 -10.41
CA ARG A 210 -22.41 -2.57 -9.57
C ARG A 210 -22.34 -2.26 -8.08
N ASN A 211 -21.53 -1.28 -7.68
CA ASN A 211 -21.23 -1.04 -6.26
C ASN A 211 -22.10 0.05 -5.62
N PHE A 212 -22.61 1.01 -6.40
CA PHE A 212 -23.35 2.16 -5.89
C PHE A 212 -24.76 2.29 -6.47
N ASN A 213 -25.00 1.74 -7.66
CA ASN A 213 -26.28 1.76 -8.37
C ASN A 213 -27.00 3.13 -8.30
N PRO A 214 -26.33 4.23 -8.73
CA PRO A 214 -26.93 5.55 -8.69
C PRO A 214 -28.16 5.66 -9.59
N PRO A 215 -29.08 6.60 -9.33
CA PRO A 215 -30.23 6.85 -10.21
C PRO A 215 -29.84 7.18 -11.65
N ILE A 216 -28.70 7.84 -11.84
CA ILE A 216 -28.20 8.30 -13.15
C ILE A 216 -26.68 8.17 -13.17
N ILE A 217 -26.14 7.61 -14.25
CA ILE A 217 -24.71 7.73 -14.61
C ILE A 217 -24.63 8.48 -15.94
N PHE A 218 -24.10 9.70 -15.93
CA PHE A 218 -23.80 10.44 -17.15
C PHE A 218 -22.49 9.94 -17.77
N ARG A 219 -22.51 9.74 -19.08
CA ARG A 219 -21.37 9.14 -19.79
C ARG A 219 -20.23 10.11 -20.04
N ASP A 220 -20.50 11.41 -20.07
CA ASP A 220 -19.50 12.43 -20.37
C ASP A 220 -19.92 13.76 -19.75
N ILE A 221 -19.06 14.33 -18.91
CA ILE A 221 -19.33 15.61 -18.26
C ILE A 221 -19.13 16.80 -19.20
N SER A 222 -18.42 16.62 -20.31
CA SER A 222 -18.18 17.70 -21.27
C SER A 222 -19.47 18.13 -21.96
N GLU A 223 -20.43 17.20 -22.15
CA GLU A 223 -21.79 17.45 -22.66
C GLU A 223 -22.54 18.51 -21.82
N ILE A 224 -22.22 18.61 -20.52
CA ILE A 224 -22.88 19.56 -19.61
C ILE A 224 -22.59 21.01 -20.01
N THR A 225 -21.40 21.29 -20.56
CA THR A 225 -20.96 22.66 -20.92
C THR A 225 -21.94 23.33 -21.89
N GLU A 226 -22.41 22.59 -22.89
CA GLU A 226 -23.40 23.09 -23.85
C GLU A 226 -24.83 22.86 -23.35
N ALA A 227 -25.10 21.73 -22.68
CA ALA A 227 -26.43 21.35 -22.25
C ALA A 227 -27.09 22.37 -21.31
N VAL A 228 -26.33 23.07 -20.47
CA VAL A 228 -26.85 24.07 -19.54
C VAL A 228 -27.49 25.30 -20.23
N ASN A 229 -27.22 25.50 -21.52
CA ASN A 229 -27.82 26.60 -22.30
C ASN A 229 -29.20 26.25 -22.87
N ASN A 230 -29.64 25.00 -22.76
CA ASN A 230 -30.95 24.56 -23.22
C ASN A 230 -32.04 24.89 -22.19
N GLU A 231 -33.29 25.05 -22.64
CA GLU A 231 -34.44 25.30 -21.75
C GLU A 231 -34.59 24.22 -20.65
N VAL A 232 -34.35 22.97 -21.02
CA VAL A 232 -34.23 21.84 -20.09
C VAL A 232 -32.85 21.22 -20.28
N PRO A 233 -31.89 21.51 -19.38
CA PRO A 233 -30.57 20.91 -19.46
C PRO A 233 -30.64 19.39 -19.35
N THR A 234 -30.22 18.69 -20.40
CA THR A 234 -30.19 17.22 -20.46
C THR A 234 -28.82 16.73 -20.90
N ALA A 235 -28.37 15.60 -20.36
CA ALA A 235 -27.12 14.95 -20.75
C ALA A 235 -27.33 13.46 -21.00
N THR A 236 -26.43 12.86 -21.77
CA THR A 236 -26.52 11.46 -22.17
C THR A 236 -26.05 10.53 -21.05
N THR A 237 -26.87 9.55 -20.72
CA THR A 237 -26.53 8.49 -19.75
C THR A 237 -25.66 7.42 -20.39
N VAL A 238 -25.04 6.57 -19.57
CA VAL A 238 -24.29 5.39 -20.04
C VAL A 238 -25.16 4.40 -20.83
N TYR A 239 -26.47 4.45 -20.63
CA TYR A 239 -27.48 3.66 -21.36
C TYR A 239 -27.96 4.32 -22.66
N GLY A 240 -27.41 5.49 -23.03
CA GLY A 240 -27.74 6.22 -24.26
C GLY A 240 -29.00 7.11 -24.17
N ALA A 241 -29.76 7.04 -23.08
CA ALA A 241 -30.91 7.94 -22.86
C ALA A 241 -30.44 9.35 -22.48
N LYS A 242 -31.10 10.40 -22.98
CA LYS A 242 -30.92 11.78 -22.50
C LYS A 242 -31.85 12.05 -21.33
N LEU A 243 -31.29 12.37 -20.17
CA LEU A 243 -32.07 12.67 -18.96
C LEU A 243 -31.80 14.10 -18.47
N PRO A 244 -32.79 14.75 -17.82
CA PRO A 244 -32.58 16.04 -17.17
C PRO A 244 -31.46 15.95 -16.14
N ILE A 245 -30.58 16.95 -16.14
CA ILE A 245 -29.50 17.05 -15.19
C ILE A 245 -30.08 17.48 -13.82
N PRO A 246 -29.90 16.71 -12.74
CA PRO A 246 -30.39 17.08 -11.42
C PRO A 246 -29.71 18.37 -10.92
N GLY A 247 -30.49 19.40 -10.60
CA GLY A 247 -29.96 20.70 -10.14
C GLY A 247 -29.99 20.91 -8.63
N ASN A 248 -30.66 20.05 -7.88
CA ASN A 248 -30.88 20.16 -6.44
C ASN A 248 -29.82 19.40 -5.62
N VAL A 249 -28.56 19.60 -5.97
CA VAL A 249 -27.39 19.03 -5.29
C VAL A 249 -26.98 19.90 -4.10
N HIS A 250 -26.80 19.29 -2.93
CA HIS A 250 -26.24 19.97 -1.76
C HIS A 250 -24.72 20.03 -1.83
N ILE A 251 -24.07 18.90 -2.10
CA ILE A 251 -22.61 18.79 -2.23
C ILE A 251 -22.25 18.15 -3.57
N LEU A 252 -21.56 18.90 -4.42
CA LEU A 252 -20.93 18.39 -5.64
C LEU A 252 -19.46 18.07 -5.35
N ILE A 253 -18.99 16.89 -5.73
CA ILE A 253 -17.60 16.47 -5.53
C ILE A 253 -17.02 16.06 -6.87
N ALA A 254 -15.89 16.64 -7.27
CA ALA A 254 -15.26 16.34 -8.55
C ALA A 254 -13.74 16.18 -8.46
N GLY A 255 -13.23 15.11 -9.07
CA GLY A 255 -11.79 14.89 -9.28
C GLY A 255 -11.46 15.02 -10.76
N THR A 256 -11.35 16.25 -11.26
CA THR A 256 -11.21 16.48 -12.70
C THR A 256 -9.93 15.85 -13.25
N SER A 257 -9.91 15.57 -14.56
CA SER A 257 -8.74 14.96 -15.19
C SER A 257 -7.49 15.81 -14.91
N CYS A 258 -6.38 15.11 -14.66
CA CYS A 258 -5.10 15.72 -14.31
C CYS A 258 -4.02 15.47 -15.37
N VAL A 259 -4.39 14.87 -16.51
CA VAL A 259 -3.48 14.44 -17.57
C VAL A 259 -2.61 15.60 -18.06
N ASP A 260 -3.19 16.79 -18.24
CA ASP A 260 -2.48 17.98 -18.73
C ASP A 260 -1.69 18.70 -17.64
N PHE A 261 -1.99 18.45 -16.37
CA PHE A 261 -1.31 19.08 -15.24
C PHE A 261 -0.22 18.20 -14.64
N SER A 262 -0.24 16.90 -14.90
CA SER A 262 0.70 15.94 -14.33
C SER A 262 2.13 16.19 -14.79
N LYS A 263 3.07 16.24 -13.83
CA LYS A 263 4.52 16.31 -14.14
C LYS A 263 5.05 15.06 -14.84
N LEU A 264 4.31 13.95 -14.80
CA LEU A 264 4.67 12.71 -15.51
C LEU A 264 4.26 12.74 -16.98
N ASN A 265 3.47 13.73 -17.40
CA ASN A 265 3.15 13.94 -18.80
C ASN A 265 4.19 14.89 -19.42
N ASN A 266 4.85 14.45 -20.48
CA ASN A 266 5.82 15.28 -21.23
C ASN A 266 5.13 16.24 -22.22
N SER A 267 3.83 16.04 -22.50
CA SER A 267 3.02 16.80 -23.46
C SER A 267 1.89 17.55 -22.75
N ARG A 268 2.24 18.37 -21.75
CA ARG A 268 1.27 19.17 -20.96
C ARG A 268 0.65 20.28 -21.82
N LYS A 269 -0.67 20.45 -21.72
CA LYS A 269 -1.45 21.52 -22.38
C LYS A 269 -1.91 22.59 -21.37
N SER A 270 -2.23 23.79 -21.85
CA SER A 270 -2.76 24.87 -21.02
C SER A 270 -4.26 24.67 -20.71
N LEU A 271 -4.80 25.51 -19.83
CA LEU A 271 -6.23 25.57 -19.49
C LEU A 271 -7.07 26.42 -20.46
N ASP A 272 -6.56 26.74 -21.63
CA ASP A 272 -7.27 27.59 -22.58
C ASP A 272 -8.49 26.85 -23.16
N GLN A 273 -9.61 27.56 -23.39
CA GLN A 273 -10.82 26.96 -23.96
C GLN A 273 -10.63 26.52 -25.42
N ASP A 274 -9.77 27.21 -26.16
CA ASP A 274 -9.56 26.99 -27.60
C ASP A 274 -8.37 26.01 -27.89
N GLU A 275 -7.46 25.82 -26.94
CA GLU A 275 -6.24 24.98 -27.07
C GLU A 275 -6.06 23.94 -25.93
N GLY A 276 -7.07 23.81 -25.06
CA GLY A 276 -7.01 22.99 -23.85
C GLY A 276 -7.13 21.49 -24.09
N GLY A 277 -6.53 20.70 -23.19
CA GLY A 277 -6.64 19.25 -23.17
C GLY A 277 -7.84 18.71 -22.37
N GLU A 278 -7.81 17.41 -22.09
CA GLU A 278 -8.84 16.68 -21.33
C GLU A 278 -9.12 17.31 -19.94
N SER A 279 -8.08 17.84 -19.29
CA SER A 279 -8.16 18.48 -17.98
C SER A 279 -8.93 19.81 -18.04
N SER A 280 -8.86 20.50 -19.19
CA SER A 280 -9.62 21.73 -19.45
C SER A 280 -11.10 21.42 -19.68
N SER A 281 -11.41 20.45 -20.55
CA SER A 281 -12.78 20.03 -20.86
C SER A 281 -13.54 19.58 -19.61
N THR A 282 -12.92 18.70 -18.81
CA THR A 282 -13.52 18.19 -17.58
C THR A 282 -13.76 19.28 -16.53
N TRP A 283 -12.82 20.22 -16.38
CA TRP A 283 -12.99 21.39 -15.51
C TRP A 283 -14.12 22.31 -15.96
N PHE A 284 -14.21 22.63 -17.25
CA PHE A 284 -15.29 23.49 -17.77
C PHE A 284 -16.66 22.84 -17.67
N GLY A 285 -16.77 21.51 -17.80
CA GLY A 285 -18.01 20.77 -17.52
C GLY A 285 -18.49 20.98 -16.08
N VAL A 286 -17.60 20.82 -15.10
CA VAL A 286 -17.91 21.07 -13.68
C VAL A 286 -18.26 22.54 -13.45
N LEU A 287 -17.48 23.49 -13.97
CA LEU A 287 -17.73 24.92 -13.79
C LEU A 287 -19.08 25.34 -14.39
N SER A 288 -19.45 24.81 -15.56
CA SER A 288 -20.72 25.10 -16.22
C SER A 288 -21.90 24.56 -15.43
N TYR A 289 -21.78 23.35 -14.89
CA TYR A 289 -22.77 22.80 -13.95
C TYR A 289 -22.94 23.70 -12.72
N VAL A 290 -21.83 24.12 -12.10
CA VAL A 290 -21.86 24.97 -10.89
C VAL A 290 -22.50 26.33 -11.16
N LYS A 291 -22.21 26.95 -12.32
CA LYS A 291 -22.82 28.21 -12.75
C LYS A 291 -24.33 28.08 -12.92
N ALA A 292 -24.79 26.99 -13.56
CA ALA A 292 -26.19 26.77 -13.87
C ALA A 292 -27.01 26.33 -12.64
N PHE A 293 -26.52 25.36 -11.89
CA PHE A 293 -27.32 24.68 -10.85
C PHE A 293 -27.01 25.13 -9.42
N ARG A 294 -25.93 25.90 -9.22
CA ARG A 294 -25.59 26.52 -7.92
C ARG A 294 -25.61 25.55 -6.72
N PRO A 295 -24.82 24.45 -6.70
CA PRO A 295 -24.72 23.59 -5.51
C PRO A 295 -24.30 24.39 -4.27
N ALA A 296 -24.82 24.04 -3.10
CA ALA A 296 -24.50 24.77 -1.86
C ALA A 296 -23.00 24.66 -1.51
N VAL A 297 -22.42 23.49 -1.75
CA VAL A 297 -21.00 23.20 -1.54
C VAL A 297 -20.43 22.49 -2.77
N VAL A 298 -19.23 22.89 -3.18
CA VAL A 298 -18.44 22.18 -4.19
C VAL A 298 -17.09 21.80 -3.60
N ILE A 299 -16.65 20.56 -3.83
CA ILE A 299 -15.32 20.08 -3.46
C ILE A 299 -14.60 19.62 -4.72
N ILE A 300 -13.44 20.19 -5.00
CA ILE A 300 -12.59 19.84 -6.15
C ILE A 300 -11.27 19.26 -5.66
N GLU A 301 -10.84 18.15 -6.25
CA GLU A 301 -9.53 17.54 -6.02
C GLU A 301 -8.72 17.50 -7.32
N ASN A 302 -7.41 17.74 -7.23
CA ASN A 302 -6.49 17.57 -8.35
C ASN A 302 -5.01 17.52 -7.88
N VAL A 303 -4.07 17.34 -8.82
CA VAL A 303 -2.62 17.34 -8.57
C VAL A 303 -2.08 18.70 -8.12
N VAL A 304 -0.91 18.70 -7.47
CA VAL A 304 -0.28 19.92 -6.94
C VAL A 304 0.05 20.94 -8.02
N SER A 305 0.34 20.47 -9.24
CA SER A 305 0.71 21.30 -10.39
C SER A 305 -0.48 21.89 -11.15
N SER A 306 -1.72 21.65 -10.69
CA SER A 306 -2.90 22.30 -11.26
C SER A 306 -2.87 23.81 -11.02
N PRO A 307 -3.48 24.62 -11.91
CA PRO A 307 -3.52 26.09 -11.79
C PRO A 307 -4.57 26.54 -10.75
N TRP A 308 -4.28 26.23 -9.48
CA TRP A 308 -5.18 26.45 -8.35
C TRP A 308 -5.59 27.91 -8.16
N ASP A 309 -4.69 28.87 -8.36
CA ASP A 309 -4.99 30.29 -8.15
C ASP A 309 -6.06 30.78 -9.15
N MET A 310 -5.99 30.34 -10.40
CA MET A 310 -7.01 30.62 -11.40
C MET A 310 -8.36 29.95 -11.06
N MET A 311 -8.34 28.69 -10.61
CA MET A 311 -9.55 27.98 -10.19
C MET A 311 -10.24 28.69 -9.00
N ILE A 312 -9.46 29.17 -8.04
CA ILE A 312 -9.95 29.97 -6.90
C ILE A 312 -10.64 31.25 -7.39
N GLU A 313 -10.01 32.00 -8.30
CA GLU A 313 -10.57 33.22 -8.88
C GLU A 313 -11.88 32.93 -9.62
N CYS A 314 -11.94 31.89 -10.46
CA CYS A 314 -13.16 31.51 -11.18
C CYS A 314 -14.36 31.28 -10.26
N TYR A 315 -14.18 30.57 -9.13
CA TYR A 315 -15.27 30.33 -8.18
C TYR A 315 -15.66 31.58 -7.38
N ARG A 316 -14.69 32.45 -7.05
CA ARG A 316 -14.97 33.73 -6.40
C ARG A 316 -15.79 34.66 -7.30
N ASP A 317 -15.45 34.70 -8.58
CA ASP A 317 -16.13 35.55 -9.58
C ASP A 317 -17.60 35.16 -9.77
N ILE A 318 -17.94 33.88 -9.60
CA ILE A 318 -19.34 33.40 -9.64
C ILE A 318 -20.01 33.34 -8.25
N GLY A 319 -19.45 34.05 -7.26
CA GLY A 319 -20.10 34.28 -5.98
C GLY A 319 -19.94 33.17 -4.93
N TYR A 320 -18.88 32.38 -4.97
CA TYR A 320 -18.55 31.45 -3.87
C TYR A 320 -17.52 32.04 -2.89
N GLU A 321 -17.61 31.61 -1.63
CA GLU A 321 -16.51 31.69 -0.68
C GLU A 321 -15.63 30.45 -0.84
N VAL A 322 -14.31 30.65 -0.98
CA VAL A 322 -13.39 29.57 -1.40
C VAL A 322 -12.28 29.38 -0.39
N GLY A 323 -11.97 28.12 -0.08
CA GLY A 323 -10.80 27.71 0.72
C GLY A 323 -10.06 26.57 0.05
N GLY A 324 -8.73 26.55 0.12
CA GLY A 324 -7.91 25.54 -0.56
C GLY A 324 -6.77 25.02 0.30
N VAL A 325 -6.53 23.71 0.28
CA VAL A 325 -5.41 23.06 0.98
C VAL A 325 -4.64 22.15 0.03
N ILE A 326 -3.32 22.04 0.23
CA ILE A 326 -2.50 20.97 -0.33
C ILE A 326 -2.06 20.09 0.83
N LEU A 327 -2.37 18.80 0.72
CA LEU A 327 -2.06 17.78 1.72
C LEU A 327 -1.24 16.65 1.12
N ASP A 328 -0.81 15.73 1.98
CA ASP A 328 -0.10 14.51 1.64
C ASP A 328 -0.75 13.35 2.38
N THR A 329 -1.12 12.27 1.69
CA THR A 329 -1.95 11.20 2.27
C THR A 329 -1.31 10.56 3.53
N LYS A 330 0.01 10.54 3.67
CA LYS A 330 0.70 10.10 4.91
C LYS A 330 0.49 10.99 6.14
N ASP A 331 -0.09 12.16 5.96
CA ASP A 331 -0.55 13.04 7.04
C ASP A 331 -2.04 12.83 7.36
N PHE A 332 -2.69 11.92 6.63
CA PHE A 332 -4.09 11.54 6.72
C PHE A 332 -4.20 10.00 6.73
N TYR A 333 -3.58 9.41 7.76
CA TYR A 333 -3.65 7.99 8.16
C TYR A 333 -2.90 6.98 7.30
N LEU A 334 -2.92 7.08 5.97
CA LEU A 334 -2.41 6.00 5.10
C LEU A 334 -0.90 6.11 4.88
N PRO A 335 -0.11 5.02 4.91
CA PRO A 335 1.36 5.06 4.74
C PRO A 335 1.76 5.23 3.27
N HIS A 336 1.27 6.30 2.65
CA HIS A 336 1.34 6.56 1.22
C HIS A 336 1.68 8.02 0.97
N THR A 337 2.76 8.31 0.23
CA THR A 337 3.09 9.70 -0.14
C THR A 337 2.39 10.10 -1.44
N ARG A 338 1.23 10.74 -1.31
CA ARG A 338 0.45 11.28 -2.44
C ARG A 338 0.02 12.71 -2.11
N ARG A 339 0.69 13.68 -2.73
CA ARG A 339 0.34 15.10 -2.58
C ARG A 339 -0.78 15.48 -3.53
N ARG A 340 -1.85 16.07 -3.00
CA ARG A 340 -3.03 16.54 -3.74
C ARG A 340 -3.57 17.84 -3.17
N GLY A 341 -4.13 18.67 -4.05
CA GLY A 341 -4.86 19.87 -3.67
C GLY A 341 -6.35 19.57 -3.56
N TYR A 342 -6.98 20.17 -2.56
CA TYR A 342 -8.43 20.15 -2.36
C TYR A 342 -8.92 21.59 -2.24
N LEU A 343 -9.98 21.90 -2.98
CA LEU A 343 -10.66 23.20 -2.97
C LEU A 343 -12.09 22.99 -2.48
N VAL A 344 -12.55 23.83 -1.55
CA VAL A 344 -13.95 23.92 -1.16
C VAL A 344 -14.52 25.27 -1.60
N CYS A 345 -15.76 25.25 -2.10
CA CYS A 345 -16.50 26.44 -2.48
C CYS A 345 -17.88 26.43 -1.82
N PHE A 346 -18.22 27.47 -1.04
CA PHE A 346 -19.54 27.66 -0.42
C PHE A 346 -20.34 28.77 -1.14
N ASP A 347 -21.56 28.46 -1.59
CA ASP A 347 -22.39 29.40 -2.35
C ASP A 347 -22.94 30.50 -1.43
N LYS A 348 -22.51 31.75 -1.65
CA LYS A 348 -22.93 32.91 -0.85
C LYS A 348 -24.44 33.16 -0.94
N SER A 349 -25.07 32.80 -2.05
CA SER A 349 -26.50 33.02 -2.28
C SER A 349 -27.41 32.03 -1.55
N LYS A 350 -26.87 30.89 -1.08
CA LYS A 350 -27.64 29.89 -0.32
C LYS A 350 -27.72 30.18 1.18
N ALA A 351 -26.93 31.13 1.67
CA ALA A 351 -27.02 31.59 3.05
C ALA A 351 -28.14 32.64 3.19
N ALA A 352 -28.85 32.63 4.33
CA ALA A 352 -29.85 33.63 4.65
C ALA A 352 -29.25 35.06 4.71
N ASP A 353 -28.00 35.16 5.16
CA ASP A 353 -27.18 36.38 5.07
C ASP A 353 -25.84 36.01 4.43
N ALA A 354 -25.55 36.59 3.26
CA ALA A 354 -24.30 36.37 2.53
C ALA A 354 -23.06 36.72 3.37
N SER A 355 -23.17 37.68 4.31
CA SER A 355 -22.07 38.05 5.21
C SER A 355 -21.64 36.90 6.13
N SER A 356 -22.57 35.98 6.46
CA SER A 356 -22.31 34.79 7.28
C SER A 356 -21.39 33.78 6.61
N THR A 357 -21.18 33.90 5.30
CA THR A 357 -20.25 33.03 4.57
C THR A 357 -18.80 33.47 4.62
N LYS A 358 -18.54 34.71 5.03
CA LYS A 358 -17.19 35.27 5.10
C LYS A 358 -16.31 34.45 6.03
N GLY A 359 -15.19 33.95 5.52
CA GLY A 359 -14.23 33.18 6.31
C GLY A 359 -14.54 31.70 6.46
N MET A 360 -15.64 31.18 5.87
CA MET A 360 -15.92 29.75 5.83
C MET A 360 -14.79 28.96 5.16
N GLY A 361 -14.22 29.50 4.07
CA GLY A 361 -13.07 28.88 3.40
C GLY A 361 -11.84 28.75 4.32
N ALA A 362 -11.54 29.80 5.09
CA ALA A 362 -10.44 29.78 6.06
C ALA A 362 -10.71 28.83 7.24
N LYS A 363 -11.95 28.79 7.74
CA LYS A 363 -12.38 27.83 8.77
C LYS A 363 -12.29 26.39 8.28
N TRP A 364 -12.63 26.14 7.02
CA TRP A 364 -12.46 24.82 6.41
C TRP A 364 -10.98 24.44 6.31
N GLN A 365 -10.10 25.37 5.92
CA GLN A 365 -8.65 25.13 5.90
C GLN A 365 -8.10 24.77 7.28
N SER A 366 -8.54 25.45 8.35
CA SER A 366 -8.14 25.11 9.72
C SER A 366 -8.69 23.75 10.15
N THR A 367 -9.96 23.48 9.86
CA THR A 367 -10.60 22.19 10.16
C THR A 367 -9.89 21.02 9.44
N MET A 368 -9.48 21.21 8.19
CA MET A 368 -8.66 20.22 7.46
C MET A 368 -7.30 19.99 8.12
N ALA A 369 -6.69 21.02 8.72
CA ALA A 369 -5.47 20.87 9.48
C ALA A 369 -5.71 20.11 10.81
N ASP A 370 -6.88 20.27 11.42
CA ASP A 370 -7.28 19.59 12.66
C ASP A 370 -7.61 18.09 12.45
N PHE A 371 -8.01 17.69 11.25
CA PHE A 371 -8.15 16.27 10.86
C PHE A 371 -6.81 15.54 10.67
N ARG A 372 -5.68 16.26 10.71
CA ARG A 372 -4.38 15.67 10.42
C ARG A 372 -4.00 14.64 11.49
N ARG A 373 -3.75 13.42 11.02
CA ARG A 373 -3.15 12.36 11.82
C ARG A 373 -2.13 11.63 10.96
N TYR A 374 -0.86 11.70 11.36
CA TYR A 374 0.23 11.04 10.65
C TYR A 374 0.02 9.52 10.63
N ALA A 375 0.41 8.88 9.53
CA ALA A 375 0.44 7.43 9.42
C ALA A 375 1.30 6.84 10.55
N SER A 376 0.74 5.88 11.29
CA SER A 376 1.41 5.22 12.42
C SER A 376 1.72 3.75 12.15
N SER A 377 1.09 3.15 11.14
CA SER A 377 1.36 1.78 10.69
C SER A 377 2.11 1.78 9.36
N PRO A 378 3.11 0.90 9.17
CA PRO A 378 3.85 0.76 7.91
C PRO A 378 2.98 0.18 6.78
N VAL A 379 3.41 0.41 5.53
CA VAL A 379 2.82 -0.17 4.31
C VAL A 379 2.61 -1.69 4.40
N THR A 380 3.47 -2.42 5.11
CA THR A 380 3.37 -3.87 5.30
C THR A 380 2.09 -4.29 6.02
N ASP A 381 1.53 -3.42 6.87
CA ASP A 381 0.27 -3.70 7.58
C ASP A 381 -0.95 -3.58 6.65
N PHE A 382 -0.79 -2.97 5.47
CA PHE A 382 -1.81 -2.83 4.43
C PHE A 382 -1.65 -3.88 3.32
N MET A 383 -0.57 -4.67 3.37
CA MET A 383 -0.27 -5.70 2.37
C MET A 383 -0.88 -7.06 2.74
N LEU A 384 -1.19 -7.84 1.71
CA LEU A 384 -1.60 -9.22 1.85
C LEU A 384 -0.38 -10.11 2.11
N PRO A 385 -0.53 -11.15 2.96
CA PRO A 385 0.48 -12.18 3.11
C PRO A 385 0.86 -12.82 1.77
N ASN A 386 2.17 -13.06 1.53
CA ASN A 386 2.69 -13.58 0.27
C ASN A 386 2.05 -14.90 -0.19
N ASP A 387 1.62 -15.74 0.75
CA ASP A 387 0.92 -16.99 0.50
C ASP A 387 -0.48 -16.79 -0.11
N LYS A 388 -1.19 -15.71 0.26
CA LYS A 388 -2.50 -15.36 -0.32
C LYS A 388 -2.40 -14.77 -1.72
N VAL A 389 -1.35 -13.98 -1.97
CA VAL A 389 -1.13 -13.38 -3.30
C VAL A 389 -0.76 -14.44 -4.35
N ARG A 390 0.00 -15.47 -3.96
CA ARG A 390 0.42 -16.54 -4.88
C ARG A 390 -0.74 -17.42 -5.37
N THR A 391 -1.80 -17.59 -4.57
CA THR A 391 -3.00 -18.36 -4.99
C THR A 391 -3.81 -17.67 -6.08
N GLN A 392 -3.73 -16.33 -6.20
CA GLN A 392 -4.48 -15.55 -7.19
C GLN A 392 -3.81 -15.50 -8.57
N ASN A 393 -2.49 -15.71 -8.64
CA ASN A 393 -1.69 -15.55 -9.87
C ASN A 393 -1.44 -16.87 -10.64
N HIS A 394 -2.34 -17.84 -10.55
CA HIS A 394 -2.31 -19.06 -11.38
C HIS A 394 -2.82 -18.78 -12.81
N ASP A 395 -2.43 -17.66 -13.41
CA ASP A 395 -2.73 -17.35 -14.81
C ASP A 395 -1.63 -17.85 -15.75
N SER A 396 -2.10 -18.31 -16.91
CA SER A 396 -1.42 -19.03 -17.99
C SER A 396 -0.01 -18.52 -18.34
N LEU A 397 0.88 -19.49 -18.60
CA LEU A 397 2.23 -19.34 -19.18
C LEU A 397 2.16 -19.01 -20.69
N GLU A 398 1.20 -18.19 -21.12
CA GLU A 398 1.23 -17.69 -22.49
C GLU A 398 2.18 -16.49 -22.53
N ASP A 399 3.43 -16.78 -22.90
CA ASP A 399 4.52 -15.85 -23.04
C ASP A 399 4.33 -14.96 -24.27
N PHE A 400 4.16 -13.67 -24.05
CA PHE A 400 4.59 -12.63 -24.98
C PHE A 400 5.29 -11.52 -24.19
N THR A 401 6.61 -11.62 -24.03
CA THR A 401 7.43 -10.42 -23.85
C THR A 401 7.53 -9.74 -25.21
N ARG A 402 6.83 -8.60 -25.38
CA ARG A 402 7.12 -7.69 -26.49
C ARG A 402 8.58 -7.25 -26.37
N GLU A 403 9.38 -7.51 -27.40
CA GLU A 403 10.71 -6.90 -27.51
C GLU A 403 10.52 -5.38 -27.61
N TYR A 404 11.08 -4.66 -26.64
CA TYR A 404 11.06 -3.20 -26.60
C TYR A 404 12.49 -2.70 -26.80
N ASN A 405 12.71 -1.82 -27.78
CA ASN A 405 14.01 -1.16 -27.91
C ASN A 405 14.24 -0.26 -26.69
N TRP A 406 15.11 -0.70 -25.78
CA TRP A 406 15.41 -0.01 -24.54
C TRP A 406 16.80 0.64 -24.53
N GLU A 407 17.51 0.74 -25.68
CA GLU A 407 18.88 1.29 -25.77
C GLU A 407 19.04 2.66 -25.10
N LYS A 408 18.04 3.54 -25.28
CA LYS A 408 18.02 4.86 -24.60
C LYS A 408 17.95 4.73 -23.07
N CYS A 409 17.18 3.75 -22.58
CA CYS A 409 17.08 3.48 -21.14
C CYS A 409 18.36 2.80 -20.62
N GLU A 410 18.98 1.92 -21.41
CA GLU A 410 20.26 1.28 -21.10
C GLU A 410 21.36 2.32 -20.90
N LEU A 411 21.50 3.28 -21.81
CA LEU A 411 22.47 4.38 -21.66
C LEU A 411 22.24 5.17 -20.38
N ARG A 412 20.99 5.47 -20.02
CA ARG A 412 20.65 6.14 -18.74
C ARG A 412 21.05 5.31 -17.53
N HIS A 413 20.80 4.00 -17.57
CA HIS A 413 21.18 3.08 -16.50
C HIS A 413 22.71 2.96 -16.34
N ILE A 414 23.45 2.89 -17.45
CA ILE A 414 24.92 2.91 -17.46
C ILE A 414 25.44 4.22 -16.84
N GLN A 415 24.91 5.36 -17.27
CA GLN A 415 25.29 6.67 -16.71
C GLN A 415 24.96 6.75 -15.21
N TYR A 416 23.82 6.21 -14.77
CA TYR A 416 23.46 6.16 -13.36
C TYR A 416 24.43 5.30 -12.55
N ARG A 417 24.74 4.09 -13.03
CA ARG A 417 25.72 3.18 -12.39
C ARG A 417 27.09 3.82 -12.28
N GLN A 418 27.55 4.54 -13.30
CA GLN A 418 28.81 5.28 -13.30
C GLN A 418 28.79 6.44 -12.29
N LYS A 419 27.75 7.29 -12.34
CA LYS A 419 27.56 8.44 -11.44
C LYS A 419 27.56 8.02 -9.97
N HIS A 420 26.93 6.89 -9.65
CA HIS A 420 26.78 6.38 -8.28
C HIS A 420 27.79 5.28 -7.91
N ARG A 421 28.76 4.96 -8.78
CA ARG A 421 29.80 3.92 -8.56
C ARG A 421 29.22 2.57 -8.12
N LEU A 422 28.17 2.09 -8.78
CA LEU A 422 27.45 0.88 -8.35
C LEU A 422 27.99 -0.44 -8.93
N GLY A 423 28.85 -0.37 -9.96
CA GLY A 423 29.31 -1.54 -10.70
C GLY A 423 28.23 -2.07 -11.67
N ASN A 424 28.53 -3.22 -12.30
CA ASN A 424 27.71 -3.82 -13.36
C ASN A 424 27.02 -5.12 -12.93
N ALA A 425 27.21 -5.57 -11.69
CA ALA A 425 26.58 -6.78 -11.19
C ALA A 425 25.04 -6.69 -11.23
N ARG A 426 24.43 -7.86 -11.32
CA ARG A 426 22.97 -8.08 -11.29
C ARG A 426 22.62 -9.04 -10.12
N PRO A 427 22.83 -8.62 -8.86
CA PRO A 427 22.85 -9.52 -7.70
C PRO A 427 21.46 -9.99 -7.23
N LEU A 428 20.38 -9.38 -7.72
CA LEU A 428 19.02 -9.77 -7.34
C LEU A 428 18.46 -10.79 -8.32
N THR A 429 18.56 -10.52 -9.62
CA THR A 429 17.88 -11.32 -10.65
C THR A 429 18.82 -12.31 -11.35
N PHE A 430 20.13 -12.01 -11.38
CA PHE A 430 21.14 -12.72 -12.18
C PHE A 430 20.72 -12.89 -13.65
N TRP A 431 20.05 -11.90 -14.23
CA TRP A 431 19.62 -11.94 -15.63
C TRP A 431 20.82 -11.74 -16.59
N SER A 432 20.81 -12.41 -17.74
CA SER A 432 21.80 -12.26 -18.82
C SER A 432 21.13 -11.96 -20.16
N GLU A 433 21.93 -11.50 -21.13
CA GLU A 433 21.48 -11.18 -22.50
C GLU A 433 20.98 -12.42 -23.25
N SER A 434 21.37 -13.63 -22.82
CA SER A 434 20.84 -14.90 -23.34
C SER A 434 19.41 -15.21 -22.88
N GLY A 435 18.81 -14.37 -22.04
CA GLY A 435 17.47 -14.57 -21.47
C GLY A 435 17.45 -15.50 -20.25
N THR A 436 18.61 -16.01 -19.80
CA THR A 436 18.68 -16.80 -18.56
C THR A 436 18.62 -15.90 -17.33
N MET A 437 17.97 -16.39 -16.26
CA MET A 437 17.77 -15.64 -15.03
C MET A 437 17.68 -16.60 -13.84
N ASN A 438 18.23 -16.20 -12.69
CA ASN A 438 18.14 -16.94 -11.43
C ASN A 438 17.50 -16.06 -10.36
N ILE A 439 16.16 -16.04 -10.35
CA ILE A 439 15.38 -15.15 -9.49
C ILE A 439 15.42 -15.59 -8.02
N PRO A 440 15.17 -14.67 -7.07
CA PRO A 440 15.05 -15.01 -5.66
C PRO A 440 13.95 -16.05 -5.40
N GLU A 441 14.19 -16.98 -4.48
CA GLU A 441 13.26 -18.07 -4.13
C GLU A 441 11.89 -17.58 -3.59
N ASN A 442 11.87 -16.39 -2.98
CA ASN A 442 10.66 -15.70 -2.53
C ASN A 442 9.94 -14.93 -3.65
N GLY A 443 10.52 -14.86 -4.84
CA GLY A 443 9.93 -14.23 -6.02
C GLY A 443 8.87 -15.08 -6.72
N ILE A 444 8.15 -14.45 -7.66
CA ILE A 444 7.14 -15.08 -8.51
C ILE A 444 7.73 -15.26 -9.92
N PRO A 445 8.14 -16.47 -10.34
CA PRO A 445 8.85 -16.68 -11.59
C PRO A 445 8.14 -16.17 -12.85
N SER A 446 6.83 -16.37 -12.95
CA SER A 446 6.03 -15.89 -14.07
C SER A 446 6.09 -14.37 -14.20
N TRP A 447 6.09 -13.64 -13.08
CA TRP A 447 6.18 -12.18 -13.09
C TRP A 447 7.54 -11.70 -13.59
N TYR A 448 8.65 -12.22 -13.05
CA TYR A 448 10.00 -11.81 -13.45
C TYR A 448 10.28 -12.07 -14.93
N ARG A 449 9.83 -13.22 -15.46
CA ARG A 449 10.03 -13.56 -16.89
C ARG A 449 9.27 -12.62 -17.81
N LYS A 450 8.07 -12.17 -17.43
CA LYS A 450 7.27 -11.19 -18.18
C LYS A 450 7.89 -9.78 -18.22
N GLN A 451 8.83 -9.47 -17.34
CA GLN A 451 9.45 -8.14 -17.28
C GLN A 451 10.50 -7.94 -18.39
N VAL A 452 10.58 -6.73 -18.93
CA VAL A 452 11.64 -6.31 -19.86
C VAL A 452 12.97 -6.04 -19.15
N GLU A 453 14.08 -6.05 -19.88
CA GLU A 453 15.45 -5.84 -19.37
C GLU A 453 15.57 -4.59 -18.52
N ARG A 454 14.96 -3.47 -18.94
CA ARG A 454 14.95 -2.22 -18.19
C ARG A 454 14.40 -2.39 -16.77
N VAL A 455 13.31 -3.14 -16.59
CA VAL A 455 12.69 -3.39 -15.28
C VAL A 455 13.61 -4.27 -14.42
N ARG A 456 14.17 -5.34 -15.01
CA ARG A 456 15.09 -6.25 -14.34
C ARG A 456 16.32 -5.48 -13.82
N ASP A 457 16.93 -4.67 -14.68
CA ASP A 457 18.10 -3.87 -14.34
C ASP A 457 17.78 -2.76 -13.32
N HIS A 458 16.59 -2.15 -13.36
CA HIS A 458 16.15 -1.20 -12.33
C HIS A 458 16.18 -1.83 -10.93
N MET A 459 15.72 -3.08 -10.78
CA MET A 459 15.70 -3.76 -9.48
C MET A 459 17.12 -4.08 -8.99
N ASP A 460 18.01 -4.53 -9.89
CA ASP A 460 19.42 -4.78 -9.56
C ASP A 460 20.16 -3.52 -9.14
N ILE A 461 19.99 -2.40 -9.87
CA ILE A 461 20.56 -1.10 -9.50
C ILE A 461 20.01 -0.64 -8.14
N SER A 462 18.72 -0.84 -7.89
CA SER A 462 18.08 -0.45 -6.63
C SER A 462 18.65 -1.19 -5.42
N LEU A 463 18.99 -2.48 -5.57
CA LEU A 463 19.71 -3.23 -4.54
C LEU A 463 21.12 -2.67 -4.32
N LEU A 464 21.91 -2.51 -5.38
CA LEU A 464 23.28 -2.00 -5.28
C LEU A 464 23.33 -0.62 -4.62
N ARG A 465 22.39 0.27 -4.96
CA ARG A 465 22.25 1.61 -4.39
C ARG A 465 22.07 1.62 -2.88
N LYS A 466 21.43 0.59 -2.30
CA LYS A 466 21.11 0.53 -0.86
C LYS A 466 22.00 -0.42 -0.06
N ALA A 467 22.77 -1.29 -0.72
CA ALA A 467 23.55 -2.34 -0.08
C ALA A 467 24.52 -1.86 1.01
N THR A 468 25.08 -0.64 0.89
CA THR A 468 25.97 -0.06 1.90
C THR A 468 25.24 0.46 3.15
N ILE A 469 23.91 0.60 3.08
CA ILE A 469 23.07 1.09 4.18
C ILE A 469 22.29 -0.07 4.79
N PHE A 470 21.63 -0.89 3.96
CA PHE A 470 20.88 -2.07 4.38
C PHE A 470 20.61 -3.03 3.21
N ASP A 471 20.33 -4.29 3.53
CA ASP A 471 19.93 -5.29 2.55
C ASP A 471 18.42 -5.21 2.26
N VAL A 472 18.07 -4.74 1.06
CA VAL A 472 16.69 -4.59 0.56
C VAL A 472 15.94 -5.92 0.46
N ARG A 473 16.64 -7.06 0.40
CA ARG A 473 16.02 -8.40 0.42
C ARG A 473 15.39 -8.72 1.78
N HIS A 474 15.76 -7.98 2.83
CA HIS A 474 15.28 -8.17 4.20
C HIS A 474 14.66 -6.90 4.81
N LYS A 475 14.49 -5.84 4.02
CA LYS A 475 13.87 -4.58 4.43
C LYS A 475 12.88 -4.14 3.37
N THR A 476 11.61 -4.02 3.73
CA THR A 476 10.55 -3.62 2.79
C THR A 476 10.77 -2.21 2.27
N ARG A 477 10.98 -2.11 0.96
CA ARG A 477 10.87 -0.90 0.15
C ARG A 477 9.88 -1.16 -0.97
N VAL A 478 9.10 -0.13 -1.34
CA VAL A 478 8.17 -0.20 -2.47
C VAL A 478 8.70 0.69 -3.58
N TRP A 479 9.04 0.09 -4.72
CA TRP A 479 9.62 0.79 -5.87
C TRP A 479 8.65 0.81 -7.05
N ASP A 480 8.48 1.96 -7.71
CA ASP A 480 7.80 1.99 -9.01
C ASP A 480 8.80 1.62 -10.12
N VAL A 481 8.92 0.33 -10.40
CA VAL A 481 9.86 -0.19 -11.40
C VAL A 481 9.38 0.05 -12.83
N SER A 482 8.20 0.65 -13.04
CA SER A 482 7.73 1.08 -14.36
C SER A 482 8.51 2.30 -14.88
N GLN A 483 9.11 3.09 -13.98
CA GLN A 483 9.90 4.28 -14.29
C GLN A 483 11.38 3.95 -14.51
N ASN A 484 12.11 4.84 -15.18
CA ASN A 484 13.57 4.75 -15.24
C ASN A 484 14.20 5.04 -13.87
N ILE A 485 15.38 4.46 -13.61
CA ILE A 485 16.04 4.50 -12.30
C ILE A 485 16.41 5.91 -11.81
N ASP A 486 16.62 6.84 -12.74
CA ASP A 486 16.93 8.24 -12.51
C ASP A 486 15.67 9.12 -12.37
N VAL A 487 14.49 8.60 -12.74
CA VAL A 487 13.18 9.24 -12.46
C VAL A 487 12.65 8.81 -11.10
N PHE A 488 12.77 7.52 -10.76
CA PHE A 488 12.37 6.99 -9.48
C PHE A 488 13.59 6.71 -8.60
N GLU A 489 13.89 7.64 -7.70
CA GLU A 489 14.88 7.43 -6.65
C GLU A 489 14.22 7.05 -5.33
N ASP A 490 14.75 6.00 -4.70
CA ASP A 490 14.23 5.46 -3.44
C ASP A 490 14.60 6.34 -2.23
N ASN A 491 13.96 7.51 -2.16
CA ASN A 491 14.18 8.54 -1.14
C ASN A 491 13.04 8.57 -0.07
N THR A 492 12.09 7.65 -0.17
CA THR A 492 10.94 7.55 0.75
C THR A 492 11.40 7.14 2.16
N HIS A 493 10.68 7.55 3.19
CA HIS A 493 10.95 7.07 4.56
C HIS A 493 10.51 5.59 4.68
N PHE A 494 11.12 4.85 5.61
CA PHE A 494 10.71 3.47 5.88
C PHE A 494 9.24 3.38 6.25
N GLY A 495 8.59 2.31 5.76
CA GLY A 495 7.17 2.08 5.98
C GLY A 495 6.23 2.94 5.14
N ILE A 496 6.72 3.83 4.27
CA ILE A 496 5.89 4.67 3.40
C ILE A 496 6.03 4.24 1.93
N ALA A 497 4.90 4.00 1.25
CA ALA A 497 4.83 3.72 -0.18
C ALA A 497 4.89 5.01 -1.03
N PRO A 498 5.46 4.95 -2.25
CA PRO A 498 5.44 6.07 -3.20
C PRO A 498 4.03 6.29 -3.78
N CYS A 499 3.82 7.41 -4.48
CA CYS A 499 2.55 7.72 -5.13
C CYS A 499 2.13 6.57 -6.08
N VAL A 500 0.91 6.04 -5.89
CA VAL A 500 0.36 4.99 -6.77
C VAL A 500 -0.12 5.66 -8.05
N THR A 501 0.31 5.13 -9.19
CA THR A 501 0.02 5.65 -10.53
C THR A 501 -0.80 4.62 -11.31
N PRO A 502 -1.68 5.04 -12.24
CA PRO A 502 -2.61 4.13 -12.91
C PRO A 502 -1.93 2.95 -13.64
N SER A 503 -0.72 3.17 -14.16
CA SER A 503 0.05 2.17 -14.91
C SER A 503 1.40 1.84 -14.27
N GLY A 504 1.59 2.15 -12.98
CA GLY A 504 2.82 1.88 -12.24
C GLY A 504 3.12 0.39 -12.08
N MET A 505 4.34 0.05 -11.65
CA MET A 505 4.68 -1.32 -11.26
C MET A 505 5.33 -1.28 -9.90
N PHE A 506 4.54 -1.47 -8.85
CA PHE A 506 5.00 -1.31 -7.47
C PHE A 506 5.58 -2.62 -6.96
N PHE A 507 6.91 -2.69 -6.80
CA PHE A 507 7.64 -3.87 -6.37
C PHE A 507 8.04 -3.77 -4.89
N ALA A 508 7.67 -4.78 -4.08
CA ALA A 508 8.07 -4.90 -2.69
C ALA A 508 9.37 -5.72 -2.58
N SER A 509 10.44 -5.07 -2.13
CA SER A 509 11.81 -5.60 -2.24
C SER A 509 12.08 -6.88 -1.44
N ASP A 510 11.59 -6.96 -0.20
CA ASP A 510 11.76 -8.12 0.68
C ASP A 510 10.75 -9.24 0.39
N ALA A 511 9.57 -8.89 -0.12
CA ALA A 511 8.58 -9.84 -0.58
C ALA A 511 8.94 -10.47 -1.93
N GLY A 512 9.82 -9.83 -2.72
CA GLY A 512 10.28 -10.31 -4.02
C GLY A 512 9.20 -10.30 -5.11
N ARG A 513 8.13 -9.51 -4.96
CA ARG A 513 6.97 -9.50 -5.85
C ARG A 513 6.41 -8.09 -6.07
N SER A 514 5.62 -7.92 -7.12
CA SER A 514 4.76 -6.74 -7.23
C SER A 514 3.63 -6.76 -6.21
N LEU A 515 3.17 -5.57 -5.81
CA LEU A 515 1.92 -5.39 -5.09
C LEU A 515 0.76 -5.78 -6.00
N SER A 516 -0.28 -6.41 -5.44
CA SER A 516 -1.51 -6.72 -6.18
C SER A 516 -2.38 -5.47 -6.31
N SER A 517 -3.29 -5.46 -7.29
CA SER A 517 -4.19 -4.32 -7.51
C SER A 517 -5.08 -4.04 -6.29
N GLU A 518 -5.45 -5.07 -5.53
CA GLU A 518 -6.19 -4.96 -4.27
C GLU A 518 -5.37 -4.28 -3.18
N GLU A 519 -4.09 -4.62 -3.02
CA GLU A 519 -3.21 -3.95 -2.06
C GLU A 519 -3.06 -2.46 -2.42
N LEU A 520 -2.99 -2.13 -3.70
CA LEU A 520 -2.91 -0.74 -4.18
C LEU A 520 -4.20 0.05 -3.89
N LEU A 521 -5.37 -0.58 -4.01
CA LEU A 521 -6.65 0.01 -3.59
C LEU A 521 -6.73 0.19 -2.07
N GLY A 522 -6.25 -0.78 -1.30
CA GLY A 522 -6.14 -0.69 0.16
C GLY A 522 -5.27 0.50 0.59
N LEU A 523 -4.20 0.81 -0.14
CA LEU A 523 -3.36 1.99 0.08
C LEU A 523 -4.04 3.33 -0.29
N GLN A 524 -5.19 3.30 -0.99
CA GLN A 524 -6.07 4.47 -1.15
C GLN A 524 -7.17 4.54 -0.09
N GLY A 525 -7.19 3.60 0.86
CA GLY A 525 -8.16 3.55 1.96
C GLY A 525 -9.52 2.97 1.57
N LEU A 526 -9.61 2.18 0.49
CA LEU A 526 -10.86 1.57 0.08
C LEU A 526 -11.19 0.32 0.94
N PRO A 527 -12.42 0.18 1.43
CA PRO A 527 -12.86 -1.00 2.18
C PRO A 527 -13.14 -2.16 1.21
N LEU A 528 -12.13 -2.98 0.91
CA LEU A 528 -12.24 -4.08 -0.07
C LEU A 528 -13.35 -5.09 0.24
N ASN A 529 -13.78 -5.21 1.50
CA ASN A 529 -14.89 -6.06 1.92
C ASN A 529 -16.27 -5.50 1.55
N LYS A 530 -16.36 -4.23 1.12
CA LYS A 530 -17.60 -3.56 0.67
C LYS A 530 -17.69 -3.42 -0.84
N ILE A 531 -16.67 -3.86 -1.57
CA ILE A 531 -16.54 -3.63 -3.01
C ILE A 531 -16.48 -4.98 -3.72
N SER A 532 -17.22 -5.11 -4.81
CA SER A 532 -17.19 -6.26 -5.69
C SER A 532 -16.46 -5.92 -6.99
N PHE A 533 -15.62 -6.85 -7.44
CA PHE A 533 -15.04 -6.91 -8.79
C PHE A 533 -15.60 -8.15 -9.49
N THR A 534 -15.91 -8.05 -10.79
CA THR A 534 -16.44 -9.20 -11.54
C THR A 534 -15.75 -9.40 -12.87
N THR A 535 -15.63 -8.33 -13.64
CA THR A 535 -15.12 -8.35 -15.02
C THR A 535 -13.84 -7.55 -15.19
N GLU A 536 -13.52 -6.69 -14.22
CA GLU A 536 -12.35 -5.83 -14.26
C GLU A 536 -11.06 -6.67 -14.16
N THR A 537 -10.16 -6.41 -15.09
CA THR A 537 -8.83 -7.00 -15.15
C THR A 537 -7.89 -6.37 -14.11
N GLY A 538 -6.80 -7.06 -13.78
CA GLY A 538 -5.77 -6.54 -12.86
C GLY A 538 -5.29 -5.10 -13.21
N PRO A 539 -4.96 -4.81 -14.49
CA PRO A 539 -4.61 -3.45 -14.93
C PRO A 539 -5.74 -2.41 -14.76
N GLU A 540 -7.00 -2.78 -15.00
CA GLU A 540 -8.14 -1.88 -14.78
C GLU A 540 -8.33 -1.56 -13.29
N ILE A 541 -8.22 -2.58 -12.42
CA ILE A 541 -8.27 -2.38 -10.95
C ILE A 541 -7.10 -1.51 -10.48
N GLN A 542 -5.92 -1.68 -11.04
CA GLN A 542 -4.79 -0.79 -10.74
C GLN A 542 -5.05 0.65 -11.21
N SER A 543 -5.66 0.81 -12.38
CA SER A 543 -6.04 2.12 -12.90
C SER A 543 -7.07 2.81 -12.01
N LEU A 544 -8.00 2.06 -11.41
CA LEU A 544 -8.88 2.55 -10.34
C LEU A 544 -8.05 3.08 -9.15
N ALA A 545 -7.09 2.31 -8.66
CA ALA A 545 -6.24 2.73 -7.53
C ALA A 545 -5.39 3.98 -7.82
N GLY A 546 -4.79 4.08 -9.01
CA GLY A 546 -3.98 5.23 -9.38
C GLY A 546 -4.77 6.53 -9.54
N ASN A 547 -6.02 6.42 -9.99
CA ASN A 547 -6.93 7.56 -10.23
C ASN A 547 -7.79 7.92 -9.00
N ALA A 548 -7.94 7.03 -8.03
CA ALA A 548 -8.77 7.29 -6.87
C ALA A 548 -8.29 8.51 -6.05
N MET A 549 -9.27 9.22 -5.47
CA MET A 549 -9.00 10.05 -4.30
C MET A 549 -8.76 9.12 -3.11
N SER A 550 -7.80 9.44 -2.24
CA SER A 550 -7.67 8.68 -1.00
C SER A 550 -8.89 8.95 -0.11
N THR A 551 -9.58 7.89 0.33
CA THR A 551 -10.86 8.00 1.06
C THR A 551 -10.73 8.79 2.35
N THR A 552 -9.60 8.66 3.07
CA THR A 552 -9.33 9.38 4.32
C THR A 552 -9.22 10.90 4.09
N SER A 553 -8.55 11.31 3.03
CA SER A 553 -8.38 12.72 2.64
C SER A 553 -9.71 13.34 2.19
N VAL A 554 -10.43 12.68 1.27
CA VAL A 554 -11.72 13.21 0.77
C VAL A 554 -12.83 13.12 1.82
N GLY A 555 -12.84 12.08 2.66
CA GLY A 555 -13.76 11.96 3.80
C GLY A 555 -13.58 13.11 4.79
N SER A 556 -12.32 13.44 5.13
CA SER A 556 -12.00 14.60 5.97
C SER A 556 -12.47 15.91 5.32
N ALA A 557 -12.27 16.07 4.00
CA ALA A 557 -12.72 17.24 3.25
C ALA A 557 -14.24 17.42 3.29
N ILE A 558 -15.00 16.33 3.12
CA ILE A 558 -16.47 16.33 3.17
C ILE A 558 -16.96 16.66 4.58
N LEU A 559 -16.41 16.00 5.61
CA LEU A 559 -16.80 16.27 7.00
C LEU A 559 -16.50 17.71 7.42
N ALA A 560 -15.31 18.22 7.07
CA ALA A 560 -14.96 19.63 7.30
C ALA A 560 -15.93 20.57 6.57
N ALA A 561 -16.34 20.22 5.34
CA ALA A 561 -17.29 21.01 4.56
C ALA A 561 -18.70 20.99 5.16
N ILE A 562 -19.19 19.86 5.67
CA ILE A 562 -20.48 19.76 6.37
C ILE A 562 -20.47 20.63 7.64
N MET A 563 -19.41 20.54 8.44
CA MET A 563 -19.30 21.30 9.70
C MET A 563 -19.15 22.81 9.48
N CYS A 564 -18.39 23.22 8.45
CA CYS A 564 -18.23 24.64 8.12
C CYS A 564 -19.42 25.19 7.33
N GLY A 565 -20.08 24.34 6.54
CA GLY A 565 -21.13 24.64 5.56
C GLY A 565 -22.55 24.83 6.10
N GLN A 566 -22.75 24.80 7.43
CA GLN A 566 -24.09 24.76 8.03
C GLN A 566 -25.02 25.87 7.53
N THR A 567 -24.51 27.09 7.31
CA THR A 567 -25.32 28.25 6.89
C THR A 567 -25.87 28.12 5.46
N VAL A 568 -25.08 27.55 4.54
CA VAL A 568 -25.49 27.35 3.13
C VAL A 568 -26.30 26.07 2.93
N LEU A 569 -26.08 25.07 3.78
CA LEU A 569 -26.81 23.80 3.75
C LEU A 569 -28.21 23.92 4.40
N LYS A 570 -28.36 24.71 5.47
CA LYS A 570 -29.66 24.99 6.12
C LYS A 570 -30.68 25.65 5.20
N GLY A 571 -30.22 26.48 4.27
CA GLY A 571 -31.09 27.19 3.33
C GLY A 571 -31.76 26.29 2.29
N GLN A 572 -31.44 24.99 2.27
CA GLN A 572 -32.07 24.02 1.37
C GLN A 572 -33.30 23.39 2.05
N GLY A 573 -34.39 23.20 1.29
CA GLY A 573 -35.60 22.56 1.82
C GLY A 573 -35.35 21.09 2.19
N SER A 574 -36.14 20.55 3.13
CA SER A 574 -36.16 19.10 3.38
C SER A 574 -36.81 18.39 2.19
N TYR A 575 -36.16 17.36 1.68
CA TYR A 575 -36.72 16.54 0.60
C TYR A 575 -37.24 15.22 1.19
N ALA A 576 -38.39 14.75 0.72
CA ALA A 576 -38.86 13.41 1.06
C ALA A 576 -37.87 12.40 0.48
N THR A 577 -37.54 11.37 1.26
CA THR A 577 -36.80 10.22 0.74
C THR A 577 -37.65 9.58 -0.35
N ASN A 578 -37.12 9.48 -1.56
CA ASN A 578 -37.62 8.44 -2.45
C ASN A 578 -37.22 7.14 -1.77
N ASP A 579 -38.19 6.36 -1.27
CA ASP A 579 -38.02 4.98 -0.82
C ASP A 579 -37.67 4.11 -2.04
N ARG A 580 -36.55 4.40 -2.71
CA ARG A 580 -35.83 3.38 -3.44
C ARG A 580 -35.14 2.58 -2.37
N ALA A 581 -35.51 1.31 -2.28
CA ALA A 581 -34.82 0.34 -1.47
C ALA A 581 -33.32 0.62 -1.61
N THR A 582 -32.69 1.09 -0.52
CA THR A 582 -31.29 0.76 -0.28
C THR A 582 -31.20 -0.69 -0.72
N PRO A 583 -30.30 -1.10 -1.66
CA PRO A 583 -30.10 -2.52 -1.87
C PRO A 583 -29.88 -3.02 -0.46
N GLY A 584 -30.86 -3.77 0.04
CA GLY A 584 -30.78 -4.30 1.36
C GLY A 584 -29.50 -5.07 1.24
N THR A 585 -28.46 -4.59 1.92
CA THR A 585 -27.51 -5.54 2.43
C THR A 585 -28.46 -6.38 3.25
N THR A 586 -28.86 -7.53 2.69
CA THR A 586 -29.28 -8.66 3.45
C THR A 586 -28.02 -8.99 4.24
N ARG A 587 -27.72 -8.13 5.24
CA ARG A 587 -27.18 -8.57 6.49
C ARG A 587 -28.27 -9.53 6.88
N THR A 588 -28.05 -10.79 6.54
CA THR A 588 -28.53 -11.88 7.35
C THR A 588 -28.12 -11.43 8.75
N ALA A 589 -29.04 -10.76 9.44
CA ALA A 589 -28.99 -10.69 10.87
C ALA A 589 -29.04 -12.16 11.22
N ILE A 590 -27.88 -12.73 11.47
CA ILE A 590 -27.77 -14.00 12.16
C ILE A 590 -28.37 -13.69 13.52
N THR A 591 -29.70 -13.76 13.55
CA THR A 591 -30.52 -13.77 14.74
C THR A 591 -30.62 -15.23 15.15
N GLU A 592 -29.50 -15.94 15.12
CA GLU A 592 -29.42 -17.24 15.75
C GLU A 592 -29.02 -17.01 17.19
N THR A 593 -30.00 -16.56 17.97
CA THR A 593 -30.07 -17.09 19.33
C THR A 593 -30.68 -18.48 19.19
N LEU A 594 -29.90 -19.43 18.67
CA LEU A 594 -30.17 -20.84 18.86
C LEU A 594 -29.88 -21.11 20.34
N THR A 595 -30.86 -20.82 21.19
CA THR A 595 -30.99 -21.43 22.53
C THR A 595 -31.41 -22.88 22.35
N GLU A 596 -30.58 -23.66 21.68
CA GLU A 596 -30.51 -25.10 21.88
C GLU A 596 -29.37 -25.30 22.89
N PRO A 597 -29.56 -26.08 23.96
CA PRO A 597 -28.44 -26.45 24.81
C PRO A 597 -27.47 -27.23 23.93
N VAL A 598 -26.38 -26.59 23.52
CA VAL A 598 -25.26 -27.29 22.88
C VAL A 598 -24.84 -28.35 23.89
N HIS A 599 -25.16 -29.61 23.58
CA HIS A 599 -24.52 -30.74 24.21
C HIS A 599 -23.02 -30.46 24.09
N THR A 600 -22.38 -30.11 25.20
CA THR A 600 -20.93 -30.06 25.29
C THR A 600 -20.48 -31.46 24.89
N PRO A 601 -19.90 -31.66 23.69
CA PRO A 601 -19.29 -32.96 23.42
C PRO A 601 -18.24 -33.13 24.50
N GLU A 602 -18.26 -34.27 25.20
CA GLU A 602 -17.18 -34.63 26.11
C GLU A 602 -15.87 -34.39 25.35
N MET A 603 -15.06 -33.42 25.81
CA MET A 603 -13.80 -33.12 25.16
C MET A 603 -12.95 -34.37 25.24
N ASN A 604 -12.66 -34.97 24.09
CA ASN A 604 -11.69 -36.04 24.03
C ASN A 604 -10.30 -35.41 24.19
N ASN A 605 -9.86 -35.27 25.45
CA ASN A 605 -8.58 -34.67 25.79
C ASN A 605 -7.39 -35.58 25.39
N ASP A 606 -7.66 -36.85 25.07
CA ASP A 606 -6.70 -37.86 24.64
C ASP A 606 -6.40 -37.82 23.13
N ILE A 607 -6.05 -36.65 22.59
CA ILE A 607 -5.57 -36.55 21.20
C ILE A 607 -4.05 -36.77 21.16
N PRO A 608 -3.54 -37.89 20.64
CA PRO A 608 -2.11 -38.19 20.68
C PRO A 608 -1.31 -37.27 19.76
N SER A 609 -0.21 -36.72 20.27
CA SER A 609 0.62 -35.75 19.53
C SER A 609 1.47 -36.41 18.42
N ALA A 610 1.99 -37.61 18.64
CA ALA A 610 2.96 -38.25 17.75
C ALA A 610 2.46 -38.49 16.32
N GLY A 611 1.29 -39.12 16.16
CA GLY A 611 0.70 -39.37 14.84
C GLY A 611 0.31 -38.07 14.12
N LEU A 612 -0.05 -37.03 14.89
CA LEU A 612 -0.39 -35.72 14.34
C LEU A 612 0.84 -34.96 13.85
N MET A 613 1.96 -35.02 14.59
CA MET A 613 3.23 -34.42 14.20
C MET A 613 3.76 -35.00 12.88
N THR A 614 3.70 -36.32 12.71
CA THR A 614 4.09 -36.95 11.43
C THR A 614 3.24 -36.44 10.27
N CYS A 615 1.92 -36.38 10.43
CA CYS A 615 1.02 -35.82 9.41
C CYS A 615 1.29 -34.32 9.16
N ALA A 616 1.59 -33.55 10.21
CA ALA A 616 1.95 -32.13 10.10
C ALA A 616 3.24 -31.95 9.30
N ALA A 617 4.28 -32.72 9.60
CA ALA A 617 5.58 -32.66 8.92
C ALA A 617 5.48 -33.04 7.43
N MET A 618 4.68 -34.07 7.11
CA MET A 618 4.45 -34.53 5.73
C MET A 618 3.65 -33.52 4.90
N SER A 619 2.69 -32.82 5.53
CA SER A 619 1.81 -31.85 4.87
C SER A 619 2.31 -30.42 4.95
N ALA A 620 3.34 -30.12 5.75
CA ALA A 620 3.96 -28.80 5.86
C ALA A 620 4.46 -28.28 4.50
N ARG A 621 4.59 -26.96 4.40
CA ARG A 621 5.10 -26.29 3.20
C ARG A 621 6.62 -26.46 3.12
N ARG A 622 7.12 -27.07 2.04
CA ARG A 622 8.56 -27.26 1.80
C ARG A 622 9.10 -26.36 0.69
N CYS A 623 8.25 -25.63 -0.02
CA CYS A 623 8.65 -24.60 -0.98
C CYS A 623 7.59 -23.49 -1.02
N LEU A 624 7.98 -22.24 -1.28
CA LEU A 624 7.04 -21.13 -1.39
C LEU A 624 6.08 -21.25 -2.59
N CYS A 625 6.39 -22.09 -3.59
CA CYS A 625 5.47 -22.37 -4.70
C CYS A 625 4.29 -23.28 -4.30
N GLU A 626 4.37 -23.92 -3.14
CA GLU A 626 3.23 -24.65 -2.59
C GLU A 626 2.25 -23.64 -1.99
N SER A 627 1.09 -23.52 -2.61
CA SER A 627 -0.04 -22.73 -2.09
C SER A 627 -0.55 -23.31 -0.77
N THR A 628 -1.53 -22.65 -0.14
CA THR A 628 -2.17 -23.13 1.10
C THR A 628 -2.57 -24.61 1.01
N ASN A 629 -3.12 -25.02 -0.14
CA ASN A 629 -3.69 -26.35 -0.34
C ASN A 629 -2.84 -27.26 -1.24
N GLY A 630 -1.88 -26.70 -1.98
CA GLY A 630 -1.10 -27.41 -2.99
C GLY A 630 0.20 -28.03 -2.46
N LEU A 631 0.73 -28.99 -3.23
CA LEU A 631 2.07 -29.54 -3.11
C LEU A 631 2.88 -29.22 -4.36
N SER A 632 4.20 -29.21 -4.25
CA SER A 632 5.06 -28.97 -5.40
C SER A 632 5.01 -30.15 -6.37
N GLN A 633 4.94 -29.86 -7.67
CA GLN A 633 5.05 -30.87 -8.73
C GLN A 633 6.48 -31.34 -8.96
N LYS A 634 7.46 -30.63 -8.41
CA LYS A 634 8.89 -30.92 -8.56
C LYS A 634 9.46 -31.46 -7.24
N PRO A 635 10.49 -32.33 -7.29
CA PRO A 635 11.14 -32.84 -6.09
C PRO A 635 11.61 -31.73 -5.15
N ILE A 636 11.51 -32.01 -3.85
CA ILE A 636 12.01 -31.13 -2.79
C ILE A 636 13.50 -31.40 -2.55
N GLN A 637 14.24 -30.32 -2.33
CA GLN A 637 15.62 -30.33 -1.90
C GLN A 637 15.76 -29.57 -0.58
N LYS A 638 16.75 -29.93 0.23
CA LYS A 638 17.05 -29.33 1.54
C LYS A 638 18.54 -28.99 1.63
N CYS A 639 18.86 -27.79 2.09
CA CYS A 639 20.21 -27.35 2.34
C CYS A 639 20.80 -28.14 3.51
N GLN A 640 21.98 -28.76 3.33
CA GLN A 640 22.65 -29.51 4.39
C GLN A 640 23.21 -28.62 5.50
N GLU A 641 23.48 -27.35 5.20
CA GLU A 641 24.10 -26.43 6.15
C GLU A 641 23.06 -25.73 7.02
N CYS A 642 22.03 -25.13 6.42
CA CYS A 642 21.02 -24.33 7.15
C CYS A 642 19.63 -24.97 7.24
N GLY A 643 19.39 -26.09 6.55
CA GLY A 643 18.09 -26.77 6.56
C GLY A 643 16.98 -26.12 5.74
N HIS A 644 17.24 -24.99 5.06
CA HIS A 644 16.28 -24.36 4.15
C HIS A 644 15.85 -25.35 3.05
N SER A 645 14.57 -25.32 2.64
CA SER A 645 14.04 -26.21 1.62
C SER A 645 13.31 -25.47 0.51
N THR A 646 13.48 -25.96 -0.71
CA THR A 646 12.73 -25.52 -1.90
C THR A 646 12.41 -26.74 -2.77
N CYS A 647 11.60 -26.57 -3.82
CA CYS A 647 11.66 -27.50 -4.93
C CYS A 647 12.83 -27.17 -5.86
N VAL A 648 13.26 -28.15 -6.66
CA VAL A 648 14.40 -27.99 -7.60
C VAL A 648 14.22 -26.88 -8.64
N SER A 649 12.98 -26.44 -8.91
CA SER A 649 12.71 -25.35 -9.87
C SER A 649 12.66 -23.96 -9.26
N CYS A 650 12.52 -23.85 -7.93
CA CYS A 650 12.40 -22.56 -7.24
C CYS A 650 13.65 -22.19 -6.44
N GLY A 651 14.48 -23.18 -6.07
CA GLY A 651 15.76 -22.90 -5.41
C GLY A 651 16.83 -22.43 -6.37
N GLY A 652 17.92 -21.88 -5.83
CA GLY A 652 19.10 -21.47 -6.59
C GLY A 652 19.54 -20.03 -6.33
N ASN A 653 18.65 -19.19 -5.81
CA ASN A 653 18.99 -17.85 -5.34
C ASN A 653 18.29 -17.55 -4.01
N PRO A 654 19.02 -17.59 -2.89
CA PRO A 654 20.47 -17.88 -2.78
C PRO A 654 20.81 -19.35 -3.11
N ALA A 655 22.09 -19.63 -3.37
CA ALA A 655 22.53 -20.91 -3.93
C ALA A 655 22.25 -22.11 -3.02
N HIS A 656 22.56 -22.01 -1.72
CA HIS A 656 22.56 -23.09 -0.74
C HIS A 656 23.31 -24.38 -1.15
N ASN A 657 23.67 -25.21 -0.17
CA ASN A 657 24.20 -26.55 -0.41
C ASN A 657 23.05 -27.59 -0.44
N TYR A 658 22.25 -27.55 -1.50
CA TYR A 658 21.04 -28.37 -1.64
C TYR A 658 21.35 -29.85 -1.92
N GLN A 659 20.62 -30.73 -1.24
CA GLN A 659 20.51 -32.15 -1.60
C GLN A 659 19.04 -32.56 -1.70
N LEU A 660 18.73 -33.49 -2.60
CA LEU A 660 17.38 -34.03 -2.75
C LEU A 660 16.90 -34.67 -1.44
N CYS A 661 15.67 -34.36 -1.05
CA CYS A 661 15.05 -34.85 0.17
C CYS A 661 13.76 -35.60 -0.19
N PRO A 662 13.82 -36.91 -0.51
CA PRO A 662 12.66 -37.72 -0.83
C PRO A 662 11.90 -38.08 0.45
N SER A 663 11.24 -37.10 1.06
CA SER A 663 10.36 -37.31 2.21
C SER A 663 8.93 -37.59 1.74
N PRO A 664 8.21 -38.54 2.35
CA PRO A 664 6.78 -38.74 2.11
C PRO A 664 6.01 -37.43 2.29
N ARG A 665 5.17 -37.07 1.31
CA ARG A 665 4.32 -35.87 1.36
C ARG A 665 2.87 -36.27 1.56
N GLY A 666 2.18 -35.58 2.45
CA GLY A 666 0.76 -35.79 2.78
C GLY A 666 -0.11 -34.66 2.25
N SER A 667 -1.41 -34.93 2.05
CA SER A 667 -2.38 -33.92 1.59
C SER A 667 -2.55 -32.82 2.65
N PRO A 668 -2.28 -31.55 2.30
CA PRO A 668 -2.50 -30.42 3.20
C PRO A 668 -3.98 -30.22 3.55
N VAL A 669 -4.87 -30.46 2.58
CA VAL A 669 -6.32 -30.28 2.74
C VAL A 669 -6.90 -31.32 3.71
N GLU A 670 -6.53 -32.59 3.55
CA GLU A 670 -6.98 -33.66 4.45
C GLU A 670 -6.48 -33.42 5.88
N PHE A 671 -5.23 -32.96 6.01
CA PHE A 671 -4.69 -32.63 7.32
C PHE A 671 -5.36 -31.42 7.96
N GLU A 672 -5.68 -30.37 7.18
CA GLU A 672 -6.46 -29.23 7.66
C GLU A 672 -7.84 -29.66 8.16
N GLN A 673 -8.55 -30.49 7.38
CA GLN A 673 -9.87 -31.03 7.76
C GLN A 673 -9.79 -31.84 9.05
N ARG A 674 -8.76 -32.70 9.18
CA ARG A 674 -8.51 -33.45 10.40
C ARG A 674 -8.23 -32.55 11.60
N LEU A 675 -7.45 -31.47 11.43
CA LEU A 675 -7.22 -30.51 12.51
C LEU A 675 -8.51 -29.81 12.91
N ARG A 676 -9.33 -29.37 11.94
CA ARG A 676 -10.63 -28.74 12.22
C ARG A 676 -11.61 -29.67 12.94
N SER A 677 -11.54 -30.98 12.69
CA SER A 677 -12.44 -31.93 13.34
C SER A 677 -12.04 -32.28 14.78
N ILE A 678 -10.77 -32.08 15.16
CA ILE A 678 -10.25 -32.44 16.50
C ILE A 678 -10.00 -31.24 17.40
N LEU A 679 -9.80 -30.05 16.84
CA LEU A 679 -9.53 -28.85 17.62
C LEU A 679 -10.83 -28.26 18.17
N PRO A 680 -10.89 -27.92 19.47
CA PRO A 680 -12.06 -27.28 20.05
C PRO A 680 -12.24 -25.87 19.50
N LEU A 681 -13.47 -25.34 19.54
CA LEU A 681 -13.75 -23.96 19.13
C LEU A 681 -13.38 -22.93 20.20
N CYS A 682 -13.35 -23.33 21.47
CA CYS A 682 -13.01 -22.48 22.60
C CYS A 682 -12.03 -23.18 23.55
N LEU A 683 -11.09 -22.42 24.10
CA LEU A 683 -10.11 -22.86 25.08
C LEU A 683 -9.97 -21.82 26.19
N SER A 684 -9.69 -22.27 27.41
CA SER A 684 -9.44 -21.42 28.58
C SER A 684 -8.46 -22.11 29.52
N PHE A 685 -7.63 -21.33 30.21
CA PHE A 685 -6.80 -21.87 31.28
C PHE A 685 -7.64 -22.09 32.54
N ASN A 686 -7.19 -22.99 33.41
CA ASN A 686 -7.66 -23.02 34.79
C ASN A 686 -7.04 -21.81 35.51
N SER A 687 -7.85 -20.75 35.65
CA SER A 687 -7.40 -19.37 35.88
C SER A 687 -6.57 -19.21 37.15
N ASP A 688 -6.98 -19.82 38.26
CA ASP A 688 -6.46 -19.41 39.58
C ASP A 688 -5.04 -19.90 39.83
N SER A 689 -4.70 -21.12 39.39
CA SER A 689 -3.35 -21.67 39.57
C SER A 689 -2.35 -21.11 38.56
N THR A 690 -2.75 -20.97 37.30
CA THR A 690 -1.85 -20.55 36.21
C THR A 690 -1.49 -19.06 36.30
N VAL A 691 -2.45 -18.21 36.67
CA VAL A 691 -2.24 -16.76 36.83
C VAL A 691 -1.33 -16.46 38.02
N SER A 692 -1.43 -17.26 39.10
CA SER A 692 -0.58 -17.10 40.30
C SER A 692 0.92 -17.28 40.03
N CYS A 693 1.28 -18.00 38.96
CA CYS A 693 2.66 -18.22 38.54
C CYS A 693 3.30 -16.99 37.87
N VAL A 694 2.51 -15.96 37.49
CA VAL A 694 3.04 -14.70 36.95
C VAL A 694 3.60 -13.85 38.09
N SER A 695 4.91 -13.79 38.19
CA SER A 695 5.64 -13.01 39.20
C SER A 695 5.84 -11.55 38.78
N GLY A 696 5.93 -10.64 39.76
CA GLY A 696 6.24 -9.22 39.55
C GLY A 696 5.02 -8.31 39.40
N GLU A 697 5.25 -7.02 39.26
CA GLU A 697 4.21 -5.98 39.09
C GLU A 697 4.47 -5.15 37.84
N GLY A 698 3.44 -4.45 37.35
CA GLY A 698 3.52 -3.54 36.21
C GLY A 698 2.95 -4.12 34.91
N SER A 699 3.01 -3.31 33.85
CA SER A 699 2.25 -3.51 32.61
C SER A 699 2.47 -4.86 31.92
N TYR A 700 3.66 -5.45 32.04
CA TYR A 700 3.91 -6.80 31.53
C TYR A 700 3.15 -7.87 32.32
N ALA A 701 3.27 -7.84 33.66
CA ALA A 701 2.62 -8.81 34.52
C ALA A 701 1.10 -8.69 34.39
N ASP A 702 0.57 -7.47 34.30
CA ASP A 702 -0.87 -7.24 34.12
C ASP A 702 -1.38 -7.80 32.79
N ALA A 703 -0.71 -7.49 31.67
CA ALA A 703 -1.04 -8.04 30.36
C ALA A 703 -0.92 -9.58 30.33
N ALA A 704 0.07 -10.14 31.01
CA ALA A 704 0.24 -11.60 31.09
C ALA A 704 -0.87 -12.27 31.90
N ARG A 705 -1.28 -11.71 33.04
CA ARG A 705 -2.39 -12.23 33.85
C ARG A 705 -3.71 -12.15 33.10
N GLU A 706 -3.97 -11.04 32.42
CA GLU A 706 -5.19 -10.87 31.61
C GLU A 706 -5.24 -11.89 30.47
N ALA A 707 -4.12 -12.08 29.76
CA ALA A 707 -4.01 -13.07 28.69
C ALA A 707 -4.25 -14.50 29.21
N LEU A 708 -3.69 -14.88 30.35
CA LEU A 708 -3.88 -16.20 30.95
C LEU A 708 -5.29 -16.40 31.55
N SER A 709 -6.04 -15.32 31.80
CA SER A 709 -7.43 -15.38 32.27
C SER A 709 -8.45 -15.37 31.12
N SER A 710 -7.99 -15.24 29.87
CA SER A 710 -8.85 -15.07 28.71
C SER A 710 -9.45 -16.39 28.19
N THR A 711 -10.65 -16.30 27.62
CA THR A 711 -11.24 -17.36 26.79
C THR A 711 -10.85 -17.14 25.34
N PHE A 712 -10.13 -18.11 24.78
CA PHE A 712 -9.61 -18.10 23.42
C PHE A 712 -10.58 -18.79 22.47
N ARG A 713 -10.92 -18.14 21.35
CA ARG A 713 -11.75 -18.71 20.29
C ARG A 713 -10.91 -19.10 19.09
N PHE A 714 -11.19 -20.26 18.51
CA PHE A 714 -10.53 -20.72 17.29
C PHE A 714 -10.71 -19.66 16.18
N SER A 715 -9.61 -19.26 15.57
CA SER A 715 -9.60 -18.22 14.53
C SER A 715 -9.25 -18.80 13.17
N GLN A 716 -8.09 -19.45 13.04
CA GLN A 716 -7.64 -19.99 11.76
C GLN A 716 -6.54 -21.04 11.91
N LEU A 717 -6.37 -21.85 10.87
CA LEU A 717 -5.19 -22.69 10.65
C LEU A 717 -4.25 -21.98 9.68
N ARG A 718 -2.95 -22.03 9.96
CA ARG A 718 -1.91 -21.45 9.10
C ARG A 718 -0.86 -22.50 8.78
N ARG A 719 -0.68 -22.75 7.49
CA ARG A 719 0.35 -23.63 6.95
C ARG A 719 1.56 -22.83 6.49
N THR A 720 2.71 -23.15 7.05
CA THR A 720 4.03 -22.63 6.63
C THR A 720 5.00 -23.80 6.58
N HIS A 721 6.29 -23.61 6.87
CA HIS A 721 7.22 -24.73 7.11
C HIS A 721 6.79 -25.63 8.28
N LEU A 722 5.80 -25.18 9.05
CA LEU A 722 5.09 -25.90 10.10
C LEU A 722 3.60 -25.51 10.11
N TRP A 723 2.78 -26.24 10.85
CA TRP A 723 1.36 -25.92 11.05
C TRP A 723 1.14 -25.14 12.34
N ARG A 724 0.27 -24.13 12.28
CA ARG A 724 -0.20 -23.38 13.46
C ARG A 724 -1.71 -23.37 13.52
N ALA A 725 -2.28 -23.72 14.66
CA ALA A 725 -3.67 -23.40 14.99
C ALA A 725 -3.70 -22.16 15.88
N ILE A 726 -4.38 -21.12 15.40
CA ILE A 726 -4.40 -19.81 16.05
C ILE A 726 -5.77 -19.61 16.67
N PHE A 727 -5.76 -19.31 17.97
CA PHE A 727 -6.91 -18.91 18.75
C PHE A 727 -6.73 -17.47 19.23
N ARG A 728 -7.81 -16.71 19.30
CA ARG A 728 -7.79 -15.27 19.66
C ARG A 728 -8.72 -14.96 20.82
N ALA A 729 -8.27 -14.03 21.63
CA ALA A 729 -9.03 -13.29 22.64
C ALA A 729 -8.80 -11.78 22.41
N PRO A 730 -9.58 -10.88 23.04
CA PRO A 730 -9.40 -9.44 22.86
C PRO A 730 -7.98 -8.94 23.17
N SER A 731 -7.37 -9.43 24.24
CA SER A 731 -6.04 -9.03 24.73
C SER A 731 -4.97 -10.13 24.61
N ALA A 732 -5.24 -11.21 23.88
CA ALA A 732 -4.30 -12.32 23.76
C ALA A 732 -4.47 -13.17 22.50
N ARG A 733 -3.43 -13.90 22.11
CA ARG A 733 -3.51 -15.01 21.16
C ARG A 733 -2.84 -16.25 21.72
N LEU A 734 -3.41 -17.41 21.39
CA LEU A 734 -2.89 -18.72 21.74
C LEU A 734 -2.61 -19.47 20.43
N GLU A 735 -1.40 -20.02 20.30
CA GLU A 735 -0.98 -20.74 19.11
C GLU A 735 -0.53 -22.16 19.47
N LEU A 736 -1.16 -23.18 18.87
CA LEU A 736 -0.61 -24.54 18.83
C LEU A 736 0.30 -24.65 17.63
N VAL A 737 1.58 -24.93 17.87
CA VAL A 737 2.59 -25.15 16.84
C VAL A 737 2.88 -26.63 16.72
N LEU A 738 2.73 -27.18 15.52
CA LEU A 738 3.06 -28.57 15.19
C LEU A 738 4.35 -28.57 14.35
N GLY A 739 5.49 -28.73 15.01
CA GLY A 739 6.81 -28.79 14.38
C GLY A 739 7.21 -30.21 13.96
N ASP A 740 8.34 -30.32 13.26
CA ASP A 740 8.88 -31.60 12.77
C ASP A 740 9.25 -32.56 13.93
N GLU A 741 9.70 -32.02 15.09
CA GLU A 741 10.16 -32.82 16.23
C GLU A 741 9.27 -32.71 17.47
N GLN A 742 8.51 -31.63 17.61
CA GLN A 742 7.76 -31.31 18.83
C GLN A 742 6.48 -30.52 18.52
N ALA A 743 5.43 -30.80 19.29
CA ALA A 743 4.24 -29.99 19.39
C ALA A 743 4.29 -29.15 20.67
N TYR A 744 3.93 -27.87 20.57
CA TYR A 744 3.93 -26.97 21.71
C TYR A 744 2.92 -25.83 21.54
N TRP A 745 2.45 -25.31 22.66
CA TRP A 745 1.60 -24.14 22.75
C TRP A 745 2.42 -22.88 23.03
N GLN A 746 1.98 -21.75 22.48
CA GLN A 746 2.52 -20.42 22.79
C GLN A 746 1.37 -19.47 23.12
N VAL A 747 1.47 -18.79 24.26
CA VAL A 747 0.56 -17.70 24.63
C VAL A 747 1.27 -16.38 24.39
N PHE A 748 0.60 -15.44 23.73
CA PHE A 748 1.04 -14.06 23.59
C PHE A 748 -0.02 -13.15 24.19
N ALA A 749 0.36 -12.25 25.09
CA ALA A 749 -0.46 -11.10 25.40
C ALA A 749 -0.35 -10.07 24.27
N LEU A 750 -1.45 -9.40 23.96
CA LEU A 750 -1.49 -8.31 22.99
C LEU A 750 -1.38 -6.98 23.74
N PRO A 751 -0.60 -6.01 23.24
CA PRO A 751 -0.56 -4.69 23.82
C PRO A 751 -1.89 -3.97 23.63
N ASP A 752 -2.28 -3.15 24.60
CA ASP A 752 -3.46 -2.28 24.50
C ASP A 752 -3.39 -1.40 23.24
N ASP A 753 -4.51 -1.32 22.51
CA ASP A 753 -4.61 -0.61 21.23
C ASP A 753 -4.36 0.90 21.36
N SER A 754 -4.55 1.49 22.53
CA SER A 754 -4.30 2.91 22.81
C SER A 754 -2.82 3.25 23.02
N LEU A 755 -1.95 2.24 23.18
CA LEU A 755 -0.52 2.48 23.41
C LEU A 755 0.18 2.92 22.12
N PRO A 756 1.15 3.86 22.20
CA PRO A 756 1.88 4.30 21.02
C PRO A 756 2.76 3.19 20.45
N VAL A 757 3.08 3.28 19.15
CA VAL A 757 3.95 2.30 18.45
C VAL A 757 5.31 2.15 19.12
N ASN A 758 5.91 3.24 19.58
CA ASN A 758 7.21 3.25 20.26
C ASN A 758 7.15 2.80 21.74
N SER A 759 6.00 2.34 22.22
CA SER A 759 5.87 1.84 23.58
C SER A 759 6.72 0.59 23.78
N LYS A 760 7.59 0.60 24.80
CA LYS A 760 8.49 -0.53 25.11
C LYS A 760 7.74 -1.84 25.33
N ILE A 761 6.53 -1.79 25.89
CA ILE A 761 5.73 -2.98 26.15
C ILE A 761 5.31 -3.69 24.87
N ARG A 762 5.10 -2.98 23.75
CA ARG A 762 4.78 -3.60 22.46
C ARG A 762 5.90 -4.56 22.03
N ALA A 763 7.16 -4.10 22.08
CA ALA A 763 8.33 -4.91 21.76
C ALA A 763 8.50 -6.10 22.73
N ILE A 764 8.20 -5.91 24.02
CA ILE A 764 8.27 -6.98 25.01
C ILE A 764 7.24 -8.07 24.70
N LEU A 765 6.01 -7.69 24.33
CA LEU A 765 4.88 -8.58 24.08
C LEU A 765 4.89 -9.25 22.69
N GLU A 766 5.81 -8.88 21.80
CA GLU A 766 6.04 -9.64 20.54
C GLU A 766 6.47 -11.09 20.81
N GLN A 767 7.10 -11.33 21.96
CA GLN A 767 7.54 -12.65 22.40
C GLN A 767 6.47 -13.34 23.27
N PRO A 768 6.38 -14.68 23.24
CA PRO A 768 5.38 -15.40 24.01
C PRO A 768 5.57 -15.18 25.52
N ILE A 769 4.46 -15.01 26.25
CA ILE A 769 4.43 -14.90 27.71
C ILE A 769 4.46 -16.26 28.38
N ALA A 770 4.02 -17.31 27.68
CA ALA A 770 4.08 -18.68 28.16
C ALA A 770 4.26 -19.66 26.99
N VAL A 771 4.98 -20.74 27.22
CA VAL A 771 5.16 -21.85 26.27
C VAL A 771 4.89 -23.16 26.99
N GLY A 772 4.05 -24.01 26.40
CA GLY A 772 3.68 -25.30 26.95
C GLY A 772 4.08 -26.43 26.03
N ARG A 773 4.91 -27.38 26.48
CA ARG A 773 5.32 -28.52 25.64
C ARG A 773 4.29 -29.64 25.72
N CYS A 774 3.86 -30.15 24.57
CA CYS A 774 2.99 -31.32 24.51
C CYS A 774 3.84 -32.58 24.72
N SER A 775 3.54 -33.36 25.76
CA SER A 775 4.25 -34.61 26.08
C SER A 775 3.65 -35.79 25.33
N THR A 776 2.43 -36.20 25.69
CA THR A 776 1.73 -37.36 25.10
C THR A 776 0.49 -36.95 24.31
N THR A 777 -0.30 -36.00 24.85
CA THR A 777 -1.52 -35.49 24.20
C THR A 777 -1.38 -34.01 23.89
N LEU A 778 -2.35 -33.45 23.16
CA LEU A 778 -2.36 -32.01 22.84
C LEU A 778 -2.78 -31.11 24.00
N PHE A 779 -3.56 -31.63 24.95
CA PHE A 779 -4.26 -30.83 25.96
C PHE A 779 -3.91 -31.21 27.40
N ASP A 780 -3.54 -32.47 27.65
CA ASP A 780 -3.24 -32.98 29.00
C ASP A 780 -1.73 -33.11 29.23
N GLY A 781 -1.32 -32.95 30.49
CA GLY A 781 0.07 -33.12 30.91
C GLY A 781 1.04 -32.10 30.29
N ILE A 782 0.55 -30.90 29.95
CA ILE A 782 1.37 -29.82 29.39
C ILE A 782 2.21 -29.18 30.50
N GLU A 783 3.52 -29.20 30.33
CA GLU A 783 4.45 -28.46 31.19
C GLU A 783 4.58 -27.02 30.68
N TRP A 784 3.92 -26.10 31.38
CA TRP A 784 3.94 -24.67 31.05
C TRP A 784 5.14 -23.96 31.66
N LYS A 785 5.90 -23.26 30.83
CA LYS A 785 6.95 -22.32 31.23
C LYS A 785 6.46 -20.90 31.00
N ILE A 786 6.33 -20.14 32.08
CA ILE A 786 5.94 -18.74 32.03
C ILE A 786 7.19 -17.87 31.97
N ARG A 787 7.21 -16.92 31.04
CA ARG A 787 8.31 -15.98 30.87
C ARG A 787 8.25 -14.93 31.98
N ASN A 788 9.28 -14.90 32.81
CA ASN A 788 9.56 -13.75 33.66
C ASN A 788 10.32 -12.69 32.85
N HIS A 789 9.86 -11.44 32.86
CA HIS A 789 10.51 -10.36 32.11
C HIS A 789 11.47 -9.58 33.01
N THR A 790 12.65 -10.16 33.24
CA THR A 790 13.79 -9.47 33.87
C THR A 790 14.88 -9.28 32.83
N ALA A 791 15.27 -8.03 32.57
CA ALA A 791 16.35 -7.72 31.64
C ALA A 791 17.70 -7.95 32.32
N GLU A 792 18.47 -8.93 31.84
CA GLU A 792 19.85 -9.16 32.26
C GLU A 792 20.78 -8.95 31.08
N SER A 793 21.93 -8.32 31.33
CA SER A 793 22.96 -8.09 30.32
C SER A 793 24.25 -8.79 30.71
N PHE A 794 24.85 -9.50 29.76
CA PHE A 794 26.15 -10.15 29.93
C PHE A 794 27.10 -9.76 28.80
N LYS A 795 28.40 -9.83 29.07
CA LYS A 795 29.44 -9.56 28.07
C LYS A 795 29.90 -10.87 27.44
N LEU A 796 29.91 -10.90 26.11
CA LEU A 796 30.49 -11.98 25.31
C LEU A 796 31.77 -11.47 24.64
N ALA A 797 32.77 -12.34 24.49
CA ALA A 797 33.94 -12.07 23.66
C ALA A 797 33.77 -12.78 22.30
N ILE A 798 33.92 -12.03 21.21
CA ILE A 798 33.84 -12.55 19.84
C ILE A 798 35.17 -12.24 19.15
N GLU A 799 35.89 -13.29 18.75
CA GLU A 799 37.18 -13.20 18.06
C GLU A 799 37.07 -13.81 16.67
N GLY A 800 37.60 -13.11 15.65
CA GLY A 800 37.65 -13.65 14.29
C GLY A 800 38.77 -14.67 14.14
N ASP A 801 38.50 -15.77 13.44
CA ASP A 801 39.43 -16.88 13.21
C ASP A 801 39.26 -17.46 11.80
N GLY A 802 40.15 -18.38 11.43
CA GLY A 802 40.18 -19.04 10.12
C GLY A 802 40.66 -18.13 9.00
N GLN A 803 40.28 -18.45 7.77
CA GLN A 803 40.66 -17.66 6.60
C GLN A 803 39.73 -16.45 6.42
N ARG A 804 40.23 -15.40 5.78
CA ARG A 804 39.38 -14.26 5.38
C ARG A 804 38.76 -14.52 4.02
N ILE A 805 37.43 -14.62 3.99
CA ILE A 805 36.62 -14.82 2.78
C ILE A 805 36.05 -13.50 2.27
N THR A 806 35.66 -13.45 1.00
CA THR A 806 35.06 -12.27 0.37
C THR A 806 33.75 -11.89 1.07
N SER A 807 33.59 -10.61 1.43
CA SER A 807 32.36 -10.08 2.03
C SER A 807 31.18 -10.05 1.03
N TRP A 808 29.95 -9.85 1.51
CA TRP A 808 28.79 -9.69 0.63
C TRP A 808 28.92 -8.50 -0.33
N LEU A 809 29.34 -7.33 0.15
CA LEU A 809 29.53 -6.13 -0.68
C LEU A 809 30.55 -6.38 -1.81
N ALA A 810 31.63 -7.11 -1.51
CA ALA A 810 32.59 -7.53 -2.52
C ALA A 810 31.99 -8.54 -3.52
N ARG A 811 31.17 -9.50 -3.07
CA ARG A 811 30.52 -10.50 -3.94
C ARG A 811 29.47 -9.92 -4.88
N ILE A 812 28.79 -8.84 -4.49
CA ILE A 812 27.90 -8.08 -5.38
C ILE A 812 28.65 -7.05 -6.24
N GLU A 813 29.99 -7.13 -6.26
CA GLU A 813 30.90 -6.35 -7.11
C GLU A 813 30.84 -4.83 -6.95
N LEU A 814 30.46 -4.35 -5.76
CA LEU A 814 30.47 -2.93 -5.44
C LEU A 814 31.92 -2.39 -5.55
N PRO A 815 32.21 -1.44 -6.46
CA PRO A 815 33.57 -0.98 -6.76
C PRO A 815 34.41 -0.60 -5.55
N ASP A 816 33.83 0.11 -4.58
CA ASP A 816 34.53 0.62 -3.40
C ASP A 816 34.83 -0.47 -2.35
N TYR A 817 34.23 -1.66 -2.50
CA TYR A 817 34.30 -2.75 -1.53
C TYR A 817 34.89 -4.04 -2.10
N ARG A 818 35.44 -4.03 -3.32
CA ARG A 818 35.92 -5.24 -4.03
C ARG A 818 36.90 -6.09 -3.21
N ASP A 819 37.75 -5.45 -2.42
CA ASP A 819 38.77 -6.13 -1.61
C ASP A 819 38.31 -6.42 -0.16
N GLN A 820 37.07 -6.08 0.19
CA GLN A 820 36.55 -6.27 1.55
C GLN A 820 36.36 -7.75 1.87
N LYS A 821 36.99 -8.20 2.97
CA LYS A 821 36.91 -9.57 3.47
C LYS A 821 36.37 -9.64 4.89
N VAL A 822 35.77 -10.79 5.24
CA VAL A 822 35.27 -11.15 6.57
C VAL A 822 35.89 -12.47 7.03
N TRP A 823 35.92 -12.74 8.33
CA TRP A 823 36.46 -13.98 8.87
C TRP A 823 35.54 -15.18 8.56
N SER A 824 36.11 -16.32 8.19
CA SER A 824 35.33 -17.54 7.93
C SER A 824 34.80 -18.18 9.22
N VAL A 825 35.42 -17.88 10.36
CA VAL A 825 35.04 -18.40 11.67
C VAL A 825 34.98 -17.26 12.68
N LEU A 826 33.98 -17.31 13.57
CA LEU A 826 33.92 -16.48 14.77
C LEU A 826 33.97 -17.40 16.00
N ASN A 827 34.95 -17.18 16.87
CA ASN A 827 35.03 -17.84 18.16
C ASN A 827 34.30 -16.98 19.20
N VAL A 828 33.20 -17.51 19.74
CA VAL A 828 32.43 -16.87 20.79
C VAL A 828 32.80 -17.50 22.13
N LYS A 829 33.19 -16.67 23.09
CA LYS A 829 33.50 -17.08 24.47
C LYS A 829 32.51 -16.41 25.42
N CYS A 830 31.82 -17.24 26.18
CA CYS A 830 30.77 -16.82 27.10
C CYS A 830 31.13 -17.28 28.54
N PRO A 831 31.09 -16.40 29.55
CA PRO A 831 31.34 -16.77 30.95
C PRO A 831 30.41 -17.88 31.46
N THR A 832 30.91 -18.76 32.35
CA THR A 832 30.15 -19.90 32.90
C THR A 832 28.77 -19.50 33.45
N GLU A 833 28.72 -18.38 34.17
CA GLU A 833 27.51 -17.80 34.79
C GLU A 833 26.37 -17.49 33.81
N VAL A 834 26.69 -17.25 32.54
CA VAL A 834 25.68 -16.94 31.51
C VAL A 834 25.00 -18.21 31.02
N HIS A 835 25.73 -19.33 30.95
CA HIS A 835 25.15 -20.61 30.50
C HIS A 835 24.06 -21.09 31.44
N ASP A 836 24.28 -20.96 32.75
CA ASP A 836 23.30 -21.34 33.78
C ASP A 836 22.01 -20.52 33.68
N LYS A 837 22.11 -19.26 33.23
CA LYS A 837 20.99 -18.33 33.08
C LYS A 837 20.25 -18.47 31.75
N VAL A 838 20.98 -18.71 30.66
CA VAL A 838 20.43 -18.82 29.30
C VAL A 838 19.91 -20.24 29.04
N GLY A 839 20.39 -21.24 29.78
CA GLY A 839 19.94 -22.63 29.70
C GLY A 839 20.53 -23.42 28.53
N TYR A 840 21.49 -22.84 27.78
CA TYR A 840 22.26 -23.51 26.74
C TYR A 840 23.63 -22.85 26.53
N ASN A 841 24.58 -23.60 25.97
CA ASN A 841 25.95 -23.13 25.80
C ASN A 841 26.11 -22.21 24.59
N LEU A 842 26.53 -20.96 24.81
CA LEU A 842 26.80 -19.97 23.75
C LEU A 842 28.28 -19.95 23.30
N SER A 843 29.17 -20.65 24.00
CA SER A 843 30.59 -20.68 23.67
C SER A 843 30.84 -21.72 22.59
N GLY A 844 31.49 -21.31 21.50
CA GLY A 844 31.77 -22.21 20.39
C GLY A 844 32.45 -21.52 19.22
N SER A 845 32.81 -22.33 18.22
CA SER A 845 33.27 -21.85 16.92
C SER A 845 32.09 -21.77 15.97
N TYR A 846 31.85 -20.62 15.37
CA TYR A 846 30.74 -20.39 14.44
C TYR A 846 31.30 -20.20 13.03
N GLN A 847 30.86 -21.03 12.09
CA GLN A 847 31.30 -21.01 10.70
C GLN A 847 30.40 -20.12 9.83
N ALA A 848 31.00 -19.31 8.97
CA ALA A 848 30.30 -18.48 8.00
C ALA A 848 29.61 -19.34 6.92
N LEU A 849 28.33 -19.06 6.67
CA LEU A 849 27.51 -19.69 5.64
C LEU A 849 26.99 -18.63 4.64
N PRO A 850 27.87 -18.05 3.81
CA PRO A 850 27.52 -16.92 2.93
C PRO A 850 26.52 -17.29 1.82
N GLN A 851 26.30 -18.58 1.56
CA GLN A 851 25.36 -19.07 0.55
C GLN A 851 23.96 -19.32 1.12
N CYS A 852 23.72 -19.03 2.39
CA CYS A 852 22.48 -19.39 3.11
C CYS A 852 21.52 -18.22 3.37
N GLY A 853 21.63 -17.10 2.65
CA GLY A 853 20.49 -16.20 2.44
C GLY A 853 20.04 -15.29 3.58
N THR A 854 20.91 -14.97 4.54
CA THR A 854 20.58 -13.98 5.58
C THR A 854 20.90 -12.57 5.14
N ALA A 855 20.49 -11.57 5.92
CA ALA A 855 20.76 -10.17 5.62
C ALA A 855 22.27 -9.93 5.45
N GLY A 856 22.65 -9.39 4.30
CA GLY A 856 24.05 -9.18 3.93
C GLY A 856 24.86 -10.49 3.87
N ASP A 857 24.20 -11.63 3.67
CA ASP A 857 24.77 -12.98 3.65
C ASP A 857 25.73 -13.24 4.83
N SER A 858 25.32 -12.80 6.02
CA SER A 858 26.16 -12.73 7.22
C SER A 858 25.84 -13.83 8.26
N LEU A 859 25.33 -14.98 7.81
CA LEU A 859 25.00 -16.10 8.69
C LEU A 859 26.28 -16.77 9.21
N TYR A 860 26.41 -16.85 10.53
CA TYR A 860 27.38 -17.70 11.21
C TYR A 860 26.63 -18.76 12.01
N LYS A 861 26.91 -20.03 11.77
CA LYS A 861 26.28 -21.16 12.45
C LYS A 861 27.32 -21.87 13.31
N GLU A 862 26.96 -22.23 14.54
CA GLU A 862 27.82 -23.02 15.42
C GLU A 862 28.26 -24.31 14.70
N ALA A 863 29.56 -24.58 14.73
CA ALA A 863 30.16 -25.80 14.20
C ALA A 863 29.86 -26.94 15.19
N GLY A 864 28.98 -27.84 14.77
CA GLY A 864 28.62 -29.07 15.49
C GLY A 864 29.13 -30.29 14.77
#